data_AF-A0A2C5Z958-F1
#
_entry.id   AF-A0A2C5Z958-F1
#
_cell.length_a   1.000
_cell.length_b   1.000
_cell.length_c   1.000
_cell.angle_alpha   90.00
_cell.angle_beta   90.00
_cell.angle_gamma   90.00
#
_symmetry.space_group_name_H-M   'P 1'
#
loop_
_entity.id
_entity.type
_entity.pdbx_description
1 polymer ?
#
loop_
_entity_poly.entity_id
_entity_poly.type
_entity_poly.pdbx_seq_one_letter_code
_entity_poly.pdbx_strand_id
1 'polypeptide(L)'
;MIWGAAFCLGLLLDAAHARADPSVVDTSNKITYRGLYRNDAEVFLNIPYGQDTSGPNRFKPPKRRVLPAGTTVDATAYGPACPQQKGGWLIPLSLSNVTHISEDCLNLNVARPKGTCARDKLPVMVFIHGGSFWTGQNQEITIRPDGMIAESVKNGLPVIHVAMNYRIGVFGFAQSDALKREGSENAALRDQRLAIEWVRDNIAHFGGDPKRITVFGQSSGGLAVGLQLMAYGGRKPVPFAQAICESQALEPGITGNFTMDAFKAVIDHVKCRRLHSRETVQCLRRLDMETVLNASLATYKNDVGHNVGDVWLPVVDGDFLPEAPSQLIRQGRFANVTTMMGWCENDLTFFTDTKIKTADDTTKFFTAYAPDLSRNNLHRLLSLYPASDFEANDKAGLSREFYRSATIFRDVLMTCPPIWYADHLSSKGNVAFLYDWNQTILDPIAAHATNQSGYGPFHTSEFAYIFGNLSHYDLNGYPFNPTVSDRKLETRGSRSWSTFANVGKPGLSGRDTFQGFEASDSARGETVLFVVGGSSEGLSTLDVSYLCGTTLLRMFVVLGVFRTPGQTPAADLVAIPDTTYCEDLHYHDPSGFVFAVCEGEILRHSWFPPLSIFDDPARGFKGRGGIKVIDPTTLKAKTLRLDGFDEPFVTHGFDILDDPESKEGKHIYIFVVNHKPNPQRYEKHDDNAPESHSVVEVFRHELGSDSAQHVRSVWHPLIKTPNDIYALSPSSFFVTNDHYYTKGLMRLVEEAYFASKWTETIFVHFTASDTVQDDSHGVRASVALEGLHNNNGLGHGKTPRDVLVVSATTGQLHLGVHAVDASTDTSRIRITESIDVDSSLDNPFYFTDPYANSTFDGSGFVLAGLSNGANLLPNIRNPDAKDGVLVWMVSPEKGAGKESSKWRKRLLFEDDGTRIRTASSAVLVAKDPAADSGRRRAQLFVSGFMSKNVVTCVVDL
;
A
#
# COMPACT_ATOMS: atom_id res chain seq x y z
N MET A 1 -81.09 -63.01 -20.18
CA MET A 1 -79.88 -63.73 -19.72
C MET A 1 -79.01 -62.75 -18.97
N ILE A 2 -78.73 -63.05 -17.69
CA ILE A 2 -77.55 -62.68 -16.91
C ILE A 2 -77.35 -61.17 -16.60
N TRP A 3 -77.86 -60.78 -15.42
CA TRP A 3 -77.32 -59.88 -14.35
C TRP A 3 -76.24 -58.85 -14.76
N GLY A 4 -76.25 -57.56 -14.39
CA GLY A 4 -76.96 -56.78 -13.38
C GLY A 4 -76.09 -55.53 -13.09
N ALA A 5 -76.70 -54.36 -12.95
CA ALA A 5 -76.01 -53.08 -12.76
C ALA A 5 -75.38 -52.94 -11.36
N ALA A 6 -74.21 -52.27 -11.27
CA ALA A 6 -73.72 -51.64 -10.05
C ALA A 6 -72.81 -50.44 -10.39
N PHE A 7 -73.36 -49.25 -10.20
CA PHE A 7 -72.66 -47.97 -10.06
C PHE A 7 -72.64 -47.63 -8.55
N CYS A 8 -71.61 -46.92 -8.10
CA CYS A 8 -71.37 -46.34 -6.76
C CYS A 8 -70.53 -47.15 -5.75
N LEU A 9 -69.36 -46.58 -5.43
CA LEU A 9 -68.74 -46.29 -4.12
C LEU A 9 -67.23 -46.59 -4.12
N GLY A 10 -66.44 -45.52 -4.12
CA GLY A 10 -64.98 -45.53 -3.91
C GLY A 10 -64.52 -44.14 -3.46
N LEU A 11 -65.11 -43.65 -2.37
CA LEU A 11 -64.68 -42.43 -1.68
C LEU A 11 -63.35 -42.70 -0.94
N LEU A 12 -62.42 -41.76 -1.13
CA LEU A 12 -61.52 -41.17 -0.13
C LEU A 12 -60.67 -42.12 0.72
N LEU A 13 -59.40 -42.25 0.33
CA LEU A 13 -58.25 -42.34 1.24
C LEU A 13 -57.07 -41.53 0.66
N ASP A 14 -57.29 -40.23 0.40
CA ASP A 14 -56.17 -39.28 0.44
C ASP A 14 -55.87 -39.04 1.93
N ALA A 15 -55.08 -39.94 2.50
CA ALA A 15 -54.40 -39.66 3.76
C ALA A 15 -53.37 -38.57 3.46
N ALA A 16 -53.81 -37.33 3.56
CA ALA A 16 -52.95 -36.17 3.77
C ALA A 16 -52.08 -36.47 5.00
N HIS A 17 -50.92 -37.09 4.77
CA HIS A 17 -49.84 -37.11 5.74
C HIS A 17 -49.43 -35.65 5.87
N ALA A 18 -49.96 -34.98 6.90
CA ALA A 18 -49.42 -33.73 7.37
C ALA A 18 -47.90 -33.92 7.48
N ARG A 19 -47.16 -33.29 6.58
CA ARG A 19 -45.71 -33.43 6.50
C ARG A 19 -45.17 -32.94 7.83
N ALA A 20 -44.59 -33.83 8.62
CA ALA A 20 -44.05 -33.47 9.93
C ALA A 20 -43.04 -32.32 9.77
N ASP A 21 -43.10 -31.35 10.69
CA ASP A 21 -42.17 -30.24 10.72
C ASP A 21 -40.71 -30.74 10.79
N PRO A 22 -39.75 -30.01 10.17
CA PRO A 22 -38.37 -30.44 10.15
C PRO A 22 -37.80 -30.56 11.56
N SER A 23 -37.05 -31.62 11.82
CA SER A 23 -36.43 -31.86 13.11
C SER A 23 -34.97 -32.30 12.98
N VAL A 24 -34.14 -31.84 13.92
CA VAL A 24 -32.73 -32.20 14.04
C VAL A 24 -32.47 -32.74 15.44
N VAL A 25 -31.76 -33.86 15.53
CA VAL A 25 -31.34 -34.45 16.81
C VAL A 25 -29.84 -34.31 16.96
N ASP A 26 -29.42 -33.51 17.93
CA ASP A 26 -28.06 -33.58 18.48
C ASP A 26 -27.97 -34.82 19.36
N THR A 27 -27.43 -35.88 18.78
CA THR A 27 -27.26 -37.17 19.46
C THR A 27 -26.23 -37.12 20.59
N SER A 28 -25.29 -36.17 20.52
CA SER A 28 -24.19 -36.05 21.49
C SER A 28 -24.71 -35.52 22.83
N ASN A 29 -25.55 -34.49 22.78
CA ASN A 29 -26.14 -33.86 23.98
C ASN A 29 -27.60 -34.27 24.22
N LYS A 30 -28.18 -35.11 23.35
CA LYS A 30 -29.59 -35.55 23.38
C LYS A 30 -30.56 -34.36 23.32
N ILE A 31 -30.31 -33.43 22.42
CA ILE A 31 -31.16 -32.25 22.21
C ILE A 31 -31.93 -32.42 20.90
N THR A 32 -33.23 -32.10 20.91
CA THR A 32 -34.06 -32.10 19.69
C THR A 32 -34.42 -30.67 19.32
N TYR A 33 -34.16 -30.28 18.08
CA TYR A 33 -34.58 -28.99 17.52
C TYR A 33 -35.79 -29.23 16.60
N ARG A 34 -36.85 -28.44 16.77
CA ARG A 34 -38.05 -28.46 15.91
C ARG A 34 -38.13 -27.17 15.12
N GLY A 35 -37.92 -27.25 13.81
CA GLY A 35 -37.95 -26.10 12.90
C GLY A 35 -39.28 -25.98 12.16
N LEU A 36 -39.29 -25.14 11.13
CA LEU A 36 -40.39 -24.98 10.19
C LEU A 36 -39.92 -25.03 8.73
N TYR A 37 -40.86 -25.21 7.81
CA TYR A 37 -40.62 -24.96 6.39
C TYR A 37 -40.89 -23.49 6.04
N ARG A 38 -39.98 -22.84 5.31
CA ARG A 38 -40.15 -21.47 4.79
C ARG A 38 -39.54 -21.39 3.38
N ASN A 39 -40.34 -21.02 2.37
CA ASN A 39 -39.90 -20.83 0.98
C ASN A 39 -38.99 -21.97 0.46
N ASP A 40 -39.43 -23.22 0.61
CA ASP A 40 -38.67 -24.44 0.24
C ASP A 40 -37.32 -24.67 0.97
N ALA A 41 -37.06 -23.95 2.06
CA ALA A 41 -35.99 -24.25 3.01
C ALA A 41 -36.52 -24.83 4.32
N GLU A 42 -35.65 -25.53 5.06
CA GLU A 42 -35.87 -25.90 6.46
C GLU A 42 -35.16 -24.88 7.35
N VAL A 43 -35.91 -24.30 8.29
CA VAL A 43 -35.44 -23.19 9.13
C VAL A 43 -35.63 -23.52 10.60
N PHE A 44 -34.60 -23.26 11.40
CA PHE A 44 -34.56 -23.44 12.84
C PHE A 44 -34.18 -22.10 13.48
N LEU A 45 -35.13 -21.47 14.16
CA LEU A 45 -35.00 -20.14 14.73
C LEU A 45 -34.67 -20.18 16.23
N ASN A 46 -34.13 -19.09 16.78
CA ASN A 46 -33.95 -18.89 18.22
C ASN A 46 -33.16 -20.02 18.94
N ILE A 47 -32.10 -20.52 18.32
CA ILE A 47 -31.24 -21.53 18.96
C ILE A 47 -30.29 -20.80 19.93
N PRO A 48 -30.36 -21.06 21.24
CA PRO A 48 -29.52 -20.37 22.20
C PRO A 48 -28.08 -20.90 22.15
N TYR A 49 -27.12 -20.02 21.93
CA TYR A 49 -25.69 -20.37 21.97
C TYR A 49 -24.99 -19.82 23.22
N GLY A 50 -25.49 -18.73 23.80
CA GLY A 50 -24.96 -18.08 25.00
C GLY A 50 -25.94 -18.04 26.17
N GLN A 51 -25.41 -17.91 27.38
CA GLN A 51 -26.19 -17.66 28.61
C GLN A 51 -26.71 -16.22 28.66
N ASP A 52 -27.72 -15.99 29.49
CA ASP A 52 -28.23 -14.65 29.80
C ASP A 52 -27.09 -13.71 30.26
N THR A 53 -27.02 -12.56 29.60
CA THR A 53 -25.99 -11.54 29.83
C THR A 53 -26.43 -10.45 30.81
N SER A 54 -27.61 -10.60 31.43
CA SER A 54 -28.15 -9.64 32.39
C SER A 54 -27.41 -9.57 33.73
N GLY A 55 -27.66 -8.50 34.47
CA GLY A 55 -27.25 -8.35 35.86
C GLY A 55 -25.74 -8.56 36.09
N PRO A 56 -25.32 -9.52 36.94
CA PRO A 56 -23.90 -9.79 37.20
C PRO A 56 -23.07 -10.24 35.99
N ASN A 57 -23.73 -10.69 34.90
CA ASN A 57 -23.08 -11.07 33.64
C ASN A 57 -22.95 -9.90 32.67
N ARG A 58 -23.57 -8.75 32.94
CA ARG A 58 -23.52 -7.58 32.06
C ARG A 58 -22.07 -7.14 31.85
N PHE A 59 -21.75 -6.86 30.59
CA PHE A 59 -20.40 -6.58 30.05
C PHE A 59 -19.40 -7.74 30.08
N LYS A 60 -19.67 -8.85 30.79
CA LYS A 60 -18.68 -9.95 30.85
C LYS A 60 -18.58 -10.69 29.52
N PRO A 61 -17.45 -11.38 29.26
CA PRO A 61 -17.37 -12.35 28.19
C PRO A 61 -18.53 -13.36 28.29
N PRO A 62 -19.13 -13.75 27.16
CA PRO A 62 -20.25 -14.67 27.15
C PRO A 62 -19.82 -16.05 27.63
N LYS A 63 -20.80 -16.80 28.14
CA LYS A 63 -20.63 -18.20 28.50
C LYS A 63 -21.53 -19.05 27.62
N ARG A 64 -21.03 -20.22 27.20
CA ARG A 64 -21.81 -21.20 26.44
C ARG A 64 -23.07 -21.59 27.21
N ARG A 65 -24.21 -21.62 26.50
CA ARG A 65 -25.45 -22.22 27.03
C ARG A 65 -25.35 -23.74 26.95
N VAL A 66 -25.55 -24.41 28.07
CA VAL A 66 -25.66 -25.87 28.14
C VAL A 66 -27.10 -26.20 28.45
N LEU A 67 -27.77 -26.90 27.53
CA LEU A 67 -29.14 -27.35 27.71
C LEU A 67 -29.13 -28.73 28.39
N PRO A 68 -30.08 -29.02 29.31
CA PRO A 68 -30.21 -30.36 29.87
C PRO A 68 -30.45 -31.42 28.79
N ALA A 69 -29.86 -32.60 28.96
CA ALA A 69 -30.13 -33.72 28.05
C ALA A 69 -31.63 -34.08 28.02
N GLY A 70 -32.17 -34.35 26.82
CA GLY A 70 -33.60 -34.56 26.60
C GLY A 70 -34.40 -33.28 26.31
N THR A 71 -33.77 -32.11 26.35
CA THR A 71 -34.44 -30.85 25.99
C THR A 71 -34.90 -30.86 24.53
N THR A 72 -36.14 -30.42 24.30
CA THR A 72 -36.62 -30.05 22.95
C THR A 72 -36.64 -28.54 22.83
N VAL A 73 -35.87 -28.00 21.88
CA VAL A 73 -35.87 -26.59 21.51
C VAL A 73 -36.92 -26.37 20.44
N ASP A 74 -37.93 -25.56 20.77
CA ASP A 74 -38.86 -25.03 19.78
C ASP A 74 -38.16 -23.92 18.99
N ALA A 75 -37.85 -24.23 17.74
CA ALA A 75 -37.12 -23.38 16.82
C ALA A 75 -38.03 -22.88 15.69
N THR A 76 -39.32 -22.68 15.99
CA THR A 76 -40.32 -22.21 15.02
C THR A 76 -40.58 -20.69 15.05
N ALA A 77 -40.06 -19.99 16.06
CA ALA A 77 -40.25 -18.55 16.23
C ALA A 77 -38.91 -17.86 16.54
N TYR A 78 -38.78 -16.61 16.11
CA TYR A 78 -37.60 -15.80 16.39
C TYR A 78 -37.47 -15.44 17.88
N GLY A 79 -36.23 -15.36 18.34
CA GLY A 79 -35.88 -14.92 19.68
C GLY A 79 -35.90 -13.40 19.83
N PRO A 80 -35.69 -12.88 21.05
CA PRO A 80 -35.48 -11.45 21.25
C PRO A 80 -34.20 -10.98 20.54
N ALA A 81 -34.24 -9.76 20.00
CA ALA A 81 -33.04 -9.03 19.61
C ALA A 81 -32.29 -8.55 20.86
N CYS A 82 -31.01 -8.20 20.70
CA CYS A 82 -30.26 -7.57 21.79
C CYS A 82 -30.79 -6.16 22.09
N PRO A 83 -30.59 -5.63 23.32
CA PRO A 83 -31.19 -4.37 23.74
C PRO A 83 -30.79 -3.21 22.83
N GLN A 84 -31.80 -2.62 22.18
CA GLN A 84 -31.68 -1.51 21.24
C GLN A 84 -33.04 -0.80 21.11
N GLN A 85 -33.11 0.29 20.35
CA GLN A 85 -34.38 0.96 20.07
C GLN A 85 -35.37 0.02 19.37
N LYS A 86 -36.61 -0.03 19.86
CA LYS A 86 -37.71 -0.74 19.20
C LYS A 86 -38.26 0.09 18.03
N GLY A 87 -38.80 -0.58 17.01
CA GLY A 87 -39.34 0.03 15.79
C GLY A 87 -38.46 -0.22 14.57
N GLY A 88 -38.78 0.47 13.47
CA GLY A 88 -37.96 0.47 12.26
C GLY A 88 -36.80 1.46 12.40
N TRP A 89 -35.71 1.22 11.65
CA TRP A 89 -34.52 2.07 11.68
C TRP A 89 -34.40 2.96 10.44
N LEU A 90 -33.94 2.40 9.30
CA LEU A 90 -33.59 3.20 8.14
C LEU A 90 -33.86 2.45 6.83
N ILE A 91 -34.95 2.80 6.14
CA ILE A 91 -35.29 2.23 4.83
C ILE A 91 -34.39 2.90 3.76
N PRO A 92 -33.79 2.15 2.82
CA PRO A 92 -33.94 0.70 2.58
C PRO A 92 -32.89 -0.19 3.25
N LEU A 93 -31.97 0.34 4.07
CA LEU A 93 -30.90 -0.44 4.71
C LEU A 93 -31.45 -1.51 5.68
N SER A 94 -32.56 -1.22 6.35
CA SER A 94 -33.31 -2.13 7.21
C SER A 94 -34.80 -2.05 6.89
N LEU A 95 -35.45 -3.21 6.83
CA LEU A 95 -36.86 -3.36 6.45
C LEU A 95 -37.70 -3.94 7.59
N SER A 96 -37.08 -4.35 8.69
CA SER A 96 -37.75 -5.04 9.80
C SER A 96 -37.91 -4.14 11.01
N ASN A 97 -39.03 -4.31 11.72
CA ASN A 97 -39.24 -3.67 13.02
C ASN A 97 -38.66 -4.53 14.14
N VAL A 98 -37.89 -3.91 15.04
CA VAL A 98 -37.52 -4.53 16.32
C VAL A 98 -38.71 -4.44 17.27
N THR A 99 -39.31 -5.59 17.61
CA THR A 99 -40.52 -5.64 18.46
C THR A 99 -40.24 -6.21 19.85
N HIS A 100 -39.27 -7.12 19.97
CA HIS A 100 -38.92 -7.81 21.21
C HIS A 100 -37.41 -7.75 21.45
N ILE A 101 -37.01 -7.28 22.64
CA ILE A 101 -35.62 -7.15 23.07
C ILE A 101 -35.42 -7.79 24.45
N SER A 102 -34.23 -8.33 24.71
CA SER A 102 -33.84 -8.91 26.00
C SER A 102 -32.30 -8.91 26.15
N GLU A 103 -31.78 -8.98 27.38
CA GLU A 103 -30.36 -9.30 27.61
C GLU A 103 -30.05 -10.80 27.44
N ASP A 104 -31.05 -11.68 27.49
CA ASP A 104 -30.95 -13.08 27.03
C ASP A 104 -31.18 -13.14 25.51
N CYS A 105 -30.31 -12.45 24.75
CA CYS A 105 -30.43 -12.31 23.29
C CYS A 105 -29.44 -13.16 22.49
N LEU A 106 -28.57 -13.95 23.13
CA LEU A 106 -27.52 -14.72 22.47
C LEU A 106 -28.09 -15.99 21.80
N ASN A 107 -28.79 -15.77 20.70
CA ASN A 107 -29.43 -16.79 19.86
C ASN A 107 -29.01 -16.67 18.39
N LEU A 108 -29.15 -17.77 17.66
CA LEU A 108 -28.89 -17.86 16.22
C LEU A 108 -29.99 -18.62 15.49
N ASN A 109 -30.06 -18.41 14.18
CA ASN A 109 -31.00 -19.04 13.26
C ASN A 109 -30.23 -19.86 12.22
N VAL A 110 -30.66 -21.09 11.94
CA VAL A 110 -30.07 -21.97 10.92
C VAL A 110 -31.08 -22.21 9.82
N ALA A 111 -30.71 -22.01 8.56
CA ALA A 111 -31.52 -22.32 7.39
C ALA A 111 -30.74 -23.23 6.44
N ARG A 112 -31.37 -24.28 5.92
CA ARG A 112 -30.73 -25.29 5.06
C ARG A 112 -31.66 -25.74 3.92
N PRO A 113 -31.12 -26.37 2.86
CA PRO A 113 -31.92 -26.99 1.83
C PRO A 113 -32.87 -28.06 2.41
N LYS A 114 -34.07 -28.16 1.83
CA LYS A 114 -35.06 -29.18 2.19
C LYS A 114 -34.51 -30.60 2.01
N GLY A 115 -34.74 -31.46 3.00
CA GLY A 115 -34.27 -32.85 2.99
C GLY A 115 -32.81 -33.03 3.39
N THR A 116 -32.10 -31.96 3.80
CA THR A 116 -30.72 -32.06 4.29
C THR A 116 -30.64 -32.95 5.54
N CYS A 117 -29.69 -33.87 5.53
CA CYS A 117 -29.40 -34.83 6.59
C CYS A 117 -27.97 -34.61 7.14
N ALA A 118 -27.70 -35.13 8.35
CA ALA A 118 -26.40 -34.98 9.03
C ALA A 118 -25.16 -35.48 8.23
N ARG A 119 -25.37 -36.33 7.22
CA ARG A 119 -24.32 -36.91 6.38
C ARG A 119 -23.92 -36.04 5.18
N ASP A 120 -24.68 -34.99 4.85
CA ASP A 120 -24.51 -34.26 3.59
C ASP A 120 -23.27 -33.35 3.58
N LYS A 121 -22.81 -32.90 4.77
CA LYS A 121 -21.56 -32.13 4.96
C LYS A 121 -21.48 -30.89 4.06
N LEU A 122 -22.55 -30.09 4.06
CA LEU A 122 -22.66 -28.87 3.27
C LEU A 122 -21.77 -27.74 3.83
N PRO A 123 -21.20 -26.87 2.99
CA PRO A 123 -20.58 -25.62 3.45
C PRO A 123 -21.55 -24.77 4.25
N VAL A 124 -21.01 -24.00 5.20
CA VAL A 124 -21.80 -23.21 6.13
C VAL A 124 -21.39 -21.74 6.02
N MET A 125 -22.33 -20.87 5.68
CA MET A 125 -22.17 -19.42 5.67
C MET A 125 -22.73 -18.84 6.97
N VAL A 126 -21.89 -18.19 7.76
CA VAL A 126 -22.23 -17.63 9.07
C VAL A 126 -22.24 -16.11 8.97
N PHE A 127 -23.42 -15.52 8.99
CA PHE A 127 -23.66 -14.09 8.84
C PHE A 127 -23.56 -13.35 10.18
N ILE A 128 -22.79 -12.26 10.19
CA ILE A 128 -22.67 -11.28 11.26
C ILE A 128 -23.31 -9.98 10.76
N HIS A 129 -24.43 -9.58 11.37
CA HIS A 129 -25.17 -8.39 10.93
C HIS A 129 -24.40 -7.10 11.20
N GLY A 130 -24.68 -6.07 10.38
CA GLY A 130 -24.20 -4.70 10.60
C GLY A 130 -25.11 -3.88 11.53
N GLY A 131 -25.11 -2.56 11.33
CA GLY A 131 -25.90 -1.60 12.11
C GLY A 131 -25.08 -0.78 13.13
N SER A 132 -23.88 -0.33 12.75
CA SER A 132 -23.02 0.55 13.55
C SER A 132 -22.67 0.03 14.95
N PHE A 133 -22.73 -1.28 15.16
CA PHE A 133 -22.71 -1.91 16.50
C PHE A 133 -23.72 -1.33 17.49
N TRP A 134 -24.76 -0.66 17.00
CA TRP A 134 -25.73 0.11 17.76
C TRP A 134 -27.16 -0.46 17.61
N THR A 135 -27.45 -0.99 16.42
CA THR A 135 -28.70 -1.65 16.06
C THR A 135 -28.39 -2.90 15.23
N GLY A 136 -29.40 -3.74 14.97
CA GLY A 136 -29.30 -4.93 14.14
C GLY A 136 -29.83 -6.19 14.83
N GLN A 137 -30.22 -7.18 14.03
CA GLN A 137 -30.79 -8.44 14.49
C GLN A 137 -30.70 -9.55 13.44
N ASN A 138 -30.65 -10.79 13.87
CA ASN A 138 -30.59 -12.00 13.03
C ASN A 138 -31.90 -12.36 12.31
N GLN A 139 -32.92 -11.51 12.43
CA GLN A 139 -34.26 -11.68 11.84
C GLN A 139 -34.60 -10.61 10.80
N GLU A 140 -33.64 -9.78 10.42
CA GLU A 140 -33.81 -8.76 9.38
C GLU A 140 -34.22 -9.41 8.03
N ILE A 141 -35.18 -8.79 7.35
CA ILE A 141 -35.73 -9.24 6.07
C ILE A 141 -34.66 -9.21 4.97
N THR A 142 -33.81 -8.18 4.95
CA THR A 142 -32.76 -8.01 3.92
C THR A 142 -31.75 -9.15 3.90
N ILE A 143 -31.60 -9.90 5.00
CA ILE A 143 -30.62 -10.99 5.15
C ILE A 143 -31.27 -12.39 5.16
N ARG A 144 -32.55 -12.50 4.79
CA ARG A 144 -33.24 -13.80 4.77
C ARG A 144 -32.64 -14.69 3.66
N PRO A 145 -32.11 -15.87 4.00
CA PRO A 145 -31.27 -16.66 3.08
C PRO A 145 -32.05 -17.56 2.13
N ASP A 146 -33.38 -17.54 2.16
CA ASP A 146 -34.24 -18.46 1.43
C ASP A 146 -33.93 -18.49 -0.09
N GLY A 147 -33.77 -17.31 -0.68
CA GLY A 147 -33.40 -17.15 -2.10
C GLY A 147 -31.99 -17.68 -2.40
N MET A 148 -31.02 -17.35 -1.54
CA MET A 148 -29.64 -17.83 -1.63
C MET A 148 -29.55 -19.35 -1.54
N ILE A 149 -30.28 -19.97 -0.61
CA ILE A 149 -30.35 -21.43 -0.48
C ILE A 149 -30.91 -22.03 -1.77
N ALA A 150 -32.02 -21.48 -2.29
CA ALA A 150 -32.62 -21.97 -3.53
C ALA A 150 -31.67 -21.85 -4.73
N GLU A 151 -30.98 -20.72 -4.90
CA GLU A 151 -30.01 -20.53 -5.98
C GLU A 151 -28.76 -21.41 -5.82
N SER A 152 -28.30 -21.66 -4.59
CA SER A 152 -27.18 -22.57 -4.34
C SER A 152 -27.51 -24.02 -4.73
N VAL A 153 -28.75 -24.46 -4.49
CA VAL A 153 -29.25 -25.78 -4.91
C VAL A 153 -29.37 -25.87 -6.42
N LYS A 154 -29.93 -24.85 -7.09
CA LYS A 154 -30.01 -24.79 -8.56
C LYS A 154 -28.63 -24.76 -9.22
N ASN A 155 -27.67 -24.10 -8.59
CA ASN A 155 -26.27 -24.12 -8.99
C ASN A 155 -25.63 -25.50 -8.73
N GLY A 156 -26.21 -26.38 -7.89
CA GLY A 156 -25.61 -27.66 -7.55
C GLY A 156 -24.42 -27.54 -6.59
N LEU A 157 -24.34 -26.42 -5.85
CA LEU A 157 -23.36 -26.17 -4.78
C LEU A 157 -24.14 -25.71 -3.52
N PRO A 158 -24.99 -26.57 -2.95
CA PRO A 158 -25.87 -26.19 -1.85
C PRO A 158 -25.09 -25.75 -0.60
N VAL A 159 -25.60 -24.75 0.11
CA VAL A 159 -25.02 -24.21 1.35
C VAL A 159 -26.04 -24.16 2.49
N ILE A 160 -25.54 -24.13 3.73
CA ILE A 160 -26.30 -23.83 4.94
C ILE A 160 -26.01 -22.38 5.35
N HIS A 161 -27.03 -21.65 5.77
CA HIS A 161 -26.89 -20.29 6.29
C HIS A 161 -27.16 -20.24 7.80
N VAL A 162 -26.35 -19.49 8.53
CA VAL A 162 -26.53 -19.21 9.96
C VAL A 162 -26.49 -17.71 10.20
N ALA A 163 -27.49 -17.14 10.89
CA ALA A 163 -27.47 -15.74 11.32
C ALA A 163 -27.47 -15.66 12.85
N MET A 164 -26.61 -14.83 13.45
CA MET A 164 -26.49 -14.70 14.90
C MET A 164 -26.90 -13.31 15.39
N ASN A 165 -27.47 -13.23 16.59
CA ASN A 165 -27.47 -11.99 17.36
C ASN A 165 -26.16 -11.92 18.15
N TYR A 166 -25.69 -10.72 18.46
CA TYR A 166 -24.61 -10.45 19.42
C TYR A 166 -24.90 -9.13 20.14
N ARG A 167 -24.34 -8.91 21.35
CA ARG A 167 -24.62 -7.66 22.09
C ARG A 167 -24.12 -6.44 21.32
N ILE A 168 -24.84 -5.33 21.47
CA ILE A 168 -24.60 -4.06 20.78
C ILE A 168 -24.65 -2.90 21.78
N GLY A 169 -24.23 -1.72 21.34
CA GLY A 169 -24.18 -0.48 22.12
C GLY A 169 -23.40 -0.65 23.43
N VAL A 170 -23.91 0.01 24.47
CA VAL A 170 -23.33 -0.08 25.82
C VAL A 170 -23.25 -1.50 26.36
N PHE A 171 -24.18 -2.39 25.98
CA PHE A 171 -24.21 -3.78 26.48
C PHE A 171 -23.08 -4.64 25.90
N GLY A 172 -22.64 -4.32 24.68
CA GLY A 172 -21.62 -5.08 23.94
C GLY A 172 -20.21 -4.49 23.98
N PHE A 173 -20.09 -3.16 24.06
CA PHE A 173 -18.84 -2.44 23.81
C PHE A 173 -18.42 -1.48 24.92
N ALA A 174 -19.07 -1.49 26.09
CA ALA A 174 -18.64 -0.67 27.22
C ALA A 174 -17.11 -0.74 27.49
N GLN A 175 -16.48 0.43 27.68
CA GLN A 175 -15.03 0.58 27.79
C GLN A 175 -14.65 1.32 29.08
N SER A 176 -13.73 0.77 29.86
CA SER A 176 -13.13 1.45 31.02
C SER A 176 -11.95 0.62 31.56
N ASP A 177 -11.02 1.24 32.30
CA ASP A 177 -9.92 0.48 32.89
C ASP A 177 -10.39 -0.64 33.83
N ALA A 178 -11.54 -0.48 34.48
CA ALA A 178 -12.13 -1.53 35.32
C ALA A 178 -12.59 -2.73 34.49
N LEU A 179 -13.24 -2.49 33.35
CA LEU A 179 -13.64 -3.54 32.41
C LEU A 179 -12.42 -4.16 31.73
N LYS A 180 -11.42 -3.37 31.34
CA LYS A 180 -10.15 -3.85 30.78
C LYS A 180 -9.42 -4.80 31.73
N ARG A 181 -9.26 -4.41 33.00
CA ARG A 181 -8.65 -5.27 34.04
C ARG A 181 -9.46 -6.54 34.33
N GLU A 182 -10.79 -6.49 34.19
CA GLU A 182 -11.67 -7.67 34.33
C GLU A 182 -11.63 -8.58 33.08
N GLY A 183 -11.12 -8.10 31.95
CA GLY A 183 -11.19 -8.79 30.65
C GLY A 183 -12.58 -8.74 30.01
N SER A 184 -13.36 -7.70 30.31
CA SER A 184 -14.76 -7.53 29.91
C SER A 184 -14.98 -6.57 28.74
N GLU A 185 -13.92 -5.97 28.18
CA GLU A 185 -14.04 -5.18 26.94
C GLU A 185 -14.27 -6.10 25.73
N ASN A 186 -14.82 -5.51 24.64
CA ASN A 186 -15.19 -6.23 23.42
C ASN A 186 -16.11 -7.45 23.65
N ALA A 187 -17.04 -7.34 24.59
CA ALA A 187 -17.95 -8.44 24.94
C ALA A 187 -18.74 -8.95 23.72
N ALA A 188 -19.15 -8.04 22.84
CA ALA A 188 -19.80 -8.33 21.55
C ALA A 188 -18.94 -9.15 20.57
N LEU A 189 -17.65 -8.83 20.39
CA LEU A 189 -16.76 -9.63 19.54
C LEU A 189 -16.57 -11.04 20.09
N ARG A 190 -16.63 -11.19 21.42
CA ARG A 190 -16.59 -12.49 22.10
C ARG A 190 -17.92 -13.25 21.97
N ASP A 191 -19.05 -12.55 21.89
CA ASP A 191 -20.36 -13.15 21.56
C ASP A 191 -20.33 -13.76 20.16
N GLN A 192 -19.82 -13.01 19.18
CA GLN A 192 -19.66 -13.49 17.82
C GLN A 192 -18.71 -14.70 17.77
N ARG A 193 -17.55 -14.62 18.45
CA ARG A 193 -16.61 -15.76 18.53
C ARG A 193 -17.28 -17.01 19.10
N LEU A 194 -18.05 -16.87 20.20
CA LEU A 194 -18.77 -17.99 20.80
C LEU A 194 -19.85 -18.57 19.87
N ALA A 195 -20.56 -17.72 19.11
CA ALA A 195 -21.53 -18.20 18.12
C ALA A 195 -20.86 -18.99 17.00
N ILE A 196 -19.71 -18.54 16.47
CA ILE A 196 -18.98 -19.26 15.42
C ILE A 196 -18.43 -20.59 15.97
N GLU A 197 -17.95 -20.61 17.22
CA GLU A 197 -17.56 -21.85 17.91
C GLU A 197 -18.74 -22.80 18.13
N TRP A 198 -19.93 -22.27 18.44
CA TRP A 198 -21.14 -23.08 18.50
C TRP A 198 -21.46 -23.70 17.13
N VAL A 199 -21.34 -22.94 16.04
CA VAL A 199 -21.54 -23.48 14.69
C VAL A 199 -20.55 -24.61 14.41
N ARG A 200 -19.25 -24.39 14.64
CA ARG A 200 -18.22 -25.43 14.50
C ARG A 200 -18.57 -26.70 15.28
N ASP A 201 -19.07 -26.56 16.51
CA ASP A 201 -19.32 -27.70 17.39
C ASP A 201 -20.63 -28.45 17.07
N ASN A 202 -21.64 -27.79 16.48
CA ASN A 202 -23.00 -28.34 16.41
C ASN A 202 -23.56 -28.47 14.98
N ILE A 203 -23.02 -27.76 13.98
CA ILE A 203 -23.64 -27.67 12.64
C ILE A 203 -23.67 -29.01 11.89
N ALA A 204 -22.82 -29.96 12.28
CA ALA A 204 -22.84 -31.32 11.74
C ALA A 204 -24.19 -32.02 11.91
N HIS A 205 -24.92 -31.76 13.01
CA HIS A 205 -26.26 -32.30 13.23
C HIS A 205 -27.29 -31.72 12.25
N PHE A 206 -27.06 -30.48 11.80
CA PHE A 206 -27.88 -29.81 10.80
C PHE A 206 -27.47 -30.17 9.36
N GLY A 207 -26.45 -31.03 9.16
CA GLY A 207 -25.94 -31.43 7.85
C GLY A 207 -24.79 -30.59 7.33
N GLY A 208 -24.27 -29.65 8.13
CA GLY A 208 -23.12 -28.82 7.76
C GLY A 208 -21.77 -29.52 7.96
N ASP A 209 -20.75 -29.02 7.28
CA ASP A 209 -19.36 -29.40 7.50
C ASP A 209 -18.68 -28.36 8.42
N PRO A 210 -18.29 -28.73 9.65
CA PRO A 210 -17.62 -27.81 10.56
C PRO A 210 -16.22 -27.37 10.10
N LYS A 211 -15.68 -27.99 9.04
CA LYS A 211 -14.40 -27.60 8.42
C LYS A 211 -14.56 -26.62 7.26
N ARG A 212 -15.79 -26.40 6.78
CA ARG A 212 -16.10 -25.53 5.65
C ARG A 212 -17.04 -24.41 6.07
N ILE A 213 -16.59 -23.64 7.07
CA ILE A 213 -17.29 -22.48 7.59
C ILE A 213 -16.73 -21.23 6.92
N THR A 214 -17.61 -20.45 6.30
CA THR A 214 -17.35 -19.10 5.80
C THR A 214 -18.04 -18.11 6.70
N VAL A 215 -17.30 -17.21 7.36
CA VAL A 215 -17.90 -16.08 8.08
C VAL A 215 -18.06 -14.90 7.13
N PHE A 216 -19.20 -14.22 7.17
CA PHE A 216 -19.41 -13.03 6.36
C PHE A 216 -20.24 -12.00 7.10
N GLY A 217 -20.10 -10.73 6.73
CA GLY A 217 -20.84 -9.65 7.34
C GLY A 217 -20.65 -8.34 6.59
N GLN A 218 -21.56 -7.41 6.87
CA GLN A 218 -21.66 -6.13 6.18
C GLN A 218 -21.53 -4.96 7.15
N SER A 219 -20.88 -3.87 6.71
CA SER A 219 -20.64 -2.67 7.54
C SER A 219 -19.87 -3.03 8.81
N SER A 220 -20.34 -2.61 9.99
CA SER A 220 -19.83 -3.09 11.29
C SER A 220 -19.76 -4.62 11.42
N GLY A 221 -20.59 -5.38 10.70
CA GLY A 221 -20.48 -6.84 10.58
C GLY A 221 -19.28 -7.29 9.75
N GLY A 222 -18.94 -6.58 8.67
CA GLY A 222 -17.74 -6.79 7.86
C GLY A 222 -16.46 -6.41 8.62
N LEU A 223 -16.51 -5.28 9.35
CA LEU A 223 -15.49 -4.91 10.32
C LEU A 223 -15.30 -6.01 11.36
N ALA A 224 -16.38 -6.54 11.92
CA ALA A 224 -16.32 -7.66 12.85
C ALA A 224 -15.64 -8.89 12.22
N VAL A 225 -15.95 -9.25 10.97
CA VAL A 225 -15.24 -10.34 10.25
C VAL A 225 -13.74 -10.05 10.17
N GLY A 226 -13.36 -8.83 9.76
CA GLY A 226 -11.96 -8.38 9.72
C GLY A 226 -11.25 -8.54 11.08
N LEU A 227 -11.92 -8.17 12.17
CA LEU A 227 -11.40 -8.32 13.54
C LEU A 227 -11.36 -9.77 14.01
N GLN A 228 -12.27 -10.64 13.57
CA GLN A 228 -12.23 -12.08 13.86
C GLN A 228 -11.01 -12.77 13.21
N LEU A 229 -10.54 -12.27 12.06
CA LEU A 229 -9.28 -12.72 11.43
C LEU A 229 -8.05 -12.33 12.26
N MET A 230 -8.07 -11.18 12.92
CA MET A 230 -6.98 -10.67 13.78
C MET A 230 -7.11 -11.08 15.25
N ALA A 231 -8.18 -11.78 15.62
CA ALA A 231 -8.49 -12.08 17.00
C ALA A 231 -7.30 -12.75 17.72
N TYR A 232 -7.04 -12.28 18.93
CA TYR A 232 -5.92 -12.68 19.77
C TYR A 232 -4.54 -12.48 19.12
N GLY A 233 -4.44 -11.62 18.09
CA GLY A 233 -3.22 -11.35 17.34
C GLY A 233 -2.64 -12.59 16.66
N GLY A 234 -3.52 -13.45 16.13
CA GLY A 234 -3.16 -14.72 15.45
C GLY A 234 -2.69 -15.84 16.38
N ARG A 235 -2.67 -15.64 17.71
CA ARG A 235 -2.17 -16.64 18.68
C ARG A 235 -3.10 -17.84 18.87
N LYS A 236 -4.38 -17.72 18.47
CA LYS A 236 -5.38 -18.78 18.55
C LYS A 236 -5.89 -19.12 17.15
N PRO A 237 -6.16 -20.40 16.85
CA PRO A 237 -6.76 -20.77 15.57
C PRO A 237 -8.16 -20.18 15.44
N VAL A 238 -8.54 -19.85 14.21
CA VAL A 238 -9.90 -19.45 13.89
C VAL A 238 -10.80 -20.69 13.68
N PRO A 239 -12.08 -20.64 14.09
CA PRO A 239 -13.07 -21.71 13.88
C PRO A 239 -13.75 -21.64 12.50
N PHE A 240 -13.09 -21.05 11.50
CA PHE A 240 -13.62 -20.89 10.14
C PHE A 240 -12.50 -20.99 9.09
N ALA A 241 -12.87 -21.31 7.85
CA ALA A 241 -11.94 -21.55 6.75
C ALA A 241 -11.89 -20.40 5.74
N GLN A 242 -12.94 -19.56 5.71
CA GLN A 242 -13.10 -18.48 4.73
C GLN A 242 -13.78 -17.26 5.36
N ALA A 243 -13.55 -16.09 4.78
CA ALA A 243 -14.11 -14.82 5.27
C ALA A 243 -14.60 -13.92 4.12
N ILE A 244 -15.69 -13.19 4.33
CA ILE A 244 -16.15 -12.12 3.42
C ILE A 244 -16.43 -10.86 4.23
N CYS A 245 -15.79 -9.75 3.89
CA CYS A 245 -16.01 -8.44 4.51
C CYS A 245 -16.69 -7.49 3.52
N GLU A 246 -17.95 -7.16 3.75
CA GLU A 246 -18.77 -6.35 2.83
C GLU A 246 -18.89 -4.92 3.37
N SER A 247 -18.43 -3.92 2.60
CA SER A 247 -18.49 -2.50 2.96
C SER A 247 -17.97 -2.17 4.35
N GLN A 248 -16.86 -2.81 4.77
CA GLN A 248 -15.87 -2.42 5.80
C GLN A 248 -15.02 -3.65 6.20
N ALA A 249 -13.73 -3.47 6.49
CA ALA A 249 -12.89 -4.52 7.10
C ALA A 249 -12.02 -4.02 8.25
N LEU A 250 -11.79 -2.70 8.32
CA LEU A 250 -11.02 -2.00 9.33
C LEU A 250 -11.69 -0.66 9.64
N GLU A 251 -11.40 -0.11 10.82
CA GLU A 251 -11.97 1.15 11.31
C GLU A 251 -10.90 1.95 12.07
N PRO A 252 -10.47 3.12 11.56
CA PRO A 252 -9.54 4.01 12.27
C PRO A 252 -9.99 4.41 13.68
N GLY A 253 -11.30 4.52 13.91
CA GLY A 253 -11.91 4.90 15.18
C GLY A 253 -11.66 3.90 16.33
N ILE A 254 -11.21 2.67 16.05
CA ILE A 254 -10.89 1.65 17.09
C ILE A 254 -9.80 2.13 18.05
N THR A 255 -8.89 2.98 17.58
CA THR A 255 -7.83 3.59 18.42
C THR A 255 -8.22 4.95 19.01
N GLY A 256 -9.44 5.43 18.73
CA GLY A 256 -9.97 6.68 19.25
C GLY A 256 -10.67 6.54 20.60
N ASN A 257 -11.33 7.62 21.03
CA ASN A 257 -12.02 7.71 22.32
C ASN A 257 -13.56 7.58 22.23
N PHE A 258 -14.12 7.32 21.04
CA PHE A 258 -15.57 7.34 20.80
C PHE A 258 -16.36 6.50 21.82
N THR A 259 -15.97 5.24 22.00
CA THR A 259 -16.60 4.29 22.92
C THR A 259 -16.46 4.71 24.39
N MET A 260 -15.29 5.24 24.77
CA MET A 260 -15.05 5.72 26.13
C MET A 260 -15.92 6.96 26.44
N ASP A 261 -16.04 7.87 25.50
CA ASP A 261 -16.84 9.09 25.63
C ASP A 261 -18.34 8.78 25.68
N ALA A 262 -18.82 7.86 24.83
CA ALA A 262 -20.18 7.35 24.87
C ALA A 262 -20.49 6.66 26.21
N PHE A 263 -19.59 5.82 26.71
CA PHE A 263 -19.75 5.15 27.99
C PHE A 263 -19.77 6.13 29.17
N LYS A 264 -18.89 7.14 29.13
CA LYS A 264 -18.89 8.22 30.11
C LYS A 264 -20.23 8.96 30.14
N ALA A 265 -20.79 9.29 28.97
CA ALA A 265 -22.08 9.97 28.88
C ALA A 265 -23.21 9.15 29.51
N VAL A 266 -23.25 7.83 29.26
CA VAL A 266 -24.21 6.92 29.91
C VAL A 266 -24.04 6.92 31.43
N ILE A 267 -22.80 6.80 31.93
CA ILE A 267 -22.50 6.79 33.37
C ILE A 267 -22.95 8.08 34.05
N ASP A 268 -22.69 9.22 33.42
CA ASP A 268 -23.10 10.53 33.94
C ASP A 268 -24.62 10.65 33.98
N HIS A 269 -25.31 10.15 32.94
CA HIS A 269 -26.77 10.15 32.85
C HIS A 269 -27.43 9.32 33.97
N VAL A 270 -26.94 8.11 34.23
CA VAL A 270 -27.47 7.24 35.31
C VAL A 270 -26.83 7.50 36.68
N LYS A 271 -25.91 8.47 36.76
CA LYS A 271 -25.26 8.93 38.00
C LYS A 271 -24.44 7.85 38.74
N CYS A 272 -23.86 6.90 38.01
CA CYS A 272 -23.02 5.82 38.59
C CYS A 272 -21.57 6.23 38.95
N ARG A 273 -21.21 7.53 38.82
CA ARG A 273 -19.96 8.25 39.22
C ARG A 273 -18.61 7.49 39.08
N ARG A 274 -17.61 8.11 38.42
CA ARG A 274 -16.19 7.64 38.25
C ARG A 274 -15.98 6.54 37.19
N LEU A 275 -15.86 6.96 35.93
CA LEU A 275 -15.64 6.12 34.73
C LEU A 275 -14.82 4.83 34.93
N HIS A 276 -13.61 4.94 35.48
CA HIS A 276 -12.67 3.82 35.57
C HIS A 276 -12.81 2.93 36.83
N SER A 277 -13.89 3.10 37.61
CA SER A 277 -14.06 2.44 38.91
C SER A 277 -14.85 1.13 38.84
N ARG A 278 -14.52 0.17 39.72
CA ARG A 278 -15.26 -1.09 39.84
C ARG A 278 -16.69 -0.84 40.36
N GLU A 279 -16.84 0.18 41.18
CA GLU A 279 -18.10 0.62 41.77
C GLU A 279 -19.08 1.07 40.67
N THR A 280 -18.61 1.78 39.64
CA THR A 280 -19.43 2.17 38.47
C THR A 280 -19.90 0.95 37.69
N VAL A 281 -19.02 -0.02 37.43
CA VAL A 281 -19.41 -1.28 36.75
C VAL A 281 -20.46 -2.04 37.57
N GLN A 282 -20.30 -2.11 38.90
CA GLN A 282 -21.29 -2.74 39.78
C GLN A 282 -22.60 -1.96 39.91
N CYS A 283 -22.56 -0.63 39.80
CA CYS A 283 -23.74 0.22 39.76
C CYS A 283 -24.55 -0.08 38.50
N LEU A 284 -23.90 -0.04 37.32
CA LEU A 284 -24.52 -0.37 36.05
C LEU A 284 -25.09 -1.80 36.05
N ARG A 285 -24.37 -2.81 36.57
CA ARG A 285 -24.87 -4.20 36.68
C ARG A 285 -26.12 -4.37 37.56
N ARG A 286 -26.39 -3.43 38.47
CA ARG A 286 -27.56 -3.47 39.37
C ARG A 286 -28.80 -2.80 38.78
N LEU A 287 -28.63 -1.94 37.78
CA LEU A 287 -29.75 -1.30 37.10
C LEU A 287 -30.47 -2.32 36.20
N ASP A 288 -31.77 -2.13 36.01
CA ASP A 288 -32.54 -2.88 35.02
C ASP A 288 -32.10 -2.52 33.59
N MET A 289 -32.44 -3.39 32.63
CA MET A 289 -32.07 -3.24 31.23
C MET A 289 -32.61 -1.94 30.62
N GLU A 290 -33.86 -1.58 30.93
CA GLU A 290 -34.51 -0.40 30.33
C GLU A 290 -33.85 0.90 30.79
N THR A 291 -33.48 1.01 32.06
CA THR A 291 -32.75 2.17 32.59
C THR A 291 -31.41 2.38 31.85
N VAL A 292 -30.63 1.33 31.64
CA VAL A 292 -29.33 1.42 30.93
C VAL A 292 -29.54 1.71 29.45
N LEU A 293 -30.50 1.04 28.80
CA LEU A 293 -30.82 1.26 27.40
C LEU A 293 -31.30 2.70 27.16
N ASN A 294 -32.25 3.20 27.96
CA ASN A 294 -32.78 4.55 27.84
C ASN A 294 -31.68 5.62 28.01
N ALA A 295 -30.74 5.41 28.94
CA ALA A 295 -29.58 6.29 29.07
C ALA A 295 -28.68 6.24 27.83
N SER A 296 -28.46 5.05 27.26
CA SER A 296 -27.71 4.88 26.02
C SER A 296 -28.38 5.59 24.85
N LEU A 297 -29.71 5.50 24.72
CA LEU A 297 -30.48 6.17 23.67
C LEU A 297 -30.45 7.70 23.85
N ALA A 298 -30.62 8.19 25.09
CA ALA A 298 -30.66 9.61 25.40
C ALA A 298 -29.32 10.33 25.23
N THR A 299 -28.21 9.59 25.26
CA THR A 299 -26.85 10.13 25.14
C THR A 299 -26.19 9.83 23.80
N TYR A 300 -26.88 9.08 22.93
CA TYR A 300 -26.42 8.78 21.58
C TYR A 300 -26.27 10.07 20.76
N LYS A 301 -25.17 10.18 20.02
CA LYS A 301 -24.89 11.30 19.13
C LYS A 301 -24.63 10.77 17.74
N ASN A 302 -25.32 11.36 16.76
CA ASN A 302 -25.24 10.98 15.36
C ASN A 302 -24.89 12.22 14.51
N ASP A 303 -23.65 12.64 14.60
CA ASP A 303 -23.10 13.74 13.82
C ASP A 303 -21.68 13.39 13.34
N VAL A 304 -21.16 14.17 12.41
CA VAL A 304 -19.86 13.94 11.77
C VAL A 304 -18.71 13.88 12.78
N GLY A 305 -18.77 14.69 13.84
CA GLY A 305 -17.74 14.70 14.89
C GLY A 305 -17.80 13.50 15.85
N HIS A 306 -18.85 12.69 15.76
CA HIS A 306 -19.05 11.47 16.52
C HIS A 306 -19.13 10.26 15.58
N ASN A 307 -18.22 10.22 14.59
CA ASN A 307 -18.08 9.14 13.61
C ASN A 307 -19.40 8.76 12.91
N VAL A 308 -20.25 9.75 12.60
CA VAL A 308 -21.55 9.53 11.94
C VAL A 308 -22.44 8.54 12.71
N GLY A 309 -22.36 8.59 14.05
CA GLY A 309 -23.16 7.73 14.93
C GLY A 309 -22.47 6.44 15.37
N ASP A 310 -21.33 6.07 14.77
CA ASP A 310 -20.57 4.88 15.13
C ASP A 310 -19.72 5.13 16.39
N VAL A 311 -20.41 5.40 17.51
CA VAL A 311 -19.80 5.75 18.79
C VAL A 311 -19.53 4.54 19.70
N TRP A 312 -20.05 3.36 19.35
CA TRP A 312 -19.85 2.10 20.09
C TRP A 312 -18.96 1.14 19.30
N LEU A 313 -17.70 1.51 19.14
CA LEU A 313 -16.72 0.72 18.40
C LEU A 313 -16.00 -0.32 19.27
N PRO A 314 -15.46 -1.40 18.66
CA PRO A 314 -14.43 -2.24 19.27
C PRO A 314 -13.21 -1.43 19.71
N VAL A 315 -12.48 -1.95 20.69
CA VAL A 315 -11.33 -1.26 21.30
C VAL A 315 -10.10 -2.16 21.44
N VAL A 316 -8.91 -1.56 21.56
CA VAL A 316 -7.67 -2.30 21.85
C VAL A 316 -7.64 -2.73 23.33
N ASP A 317 -8.14 -3.94 23.60
CA ASP A 317 -8.31 -4.48 24.96
C ASP A 317 -7.05 -5.19 25.51
N GLY A 318 -6.04 -5.47 24.68
CA GLY A 318 -4.83 -6.18 25.09
C GLY A 318 -4.96 -7.72 25.09
N ASP A 319 -6.14 -8.26 24.76
CA ASP A 319 -6.40 -9.70 24.67
C ASP A 319 -7.01 -10.11 23.34
N PHE A 320 -8.29 -9.78 23.08
CA PHE A 320 -8.95 -10.07 21.81
C PHE A 320 -8.30 -9.24 20.69
N LEU A 321 -8.09 -7.95 20.94
CA LEU A 321 -7.26 -7.08 20.11
C LEU A 321 -6.04 -6.67 20.94
N PRO A 322 -4.92 -7.41 20.85
CA PRO A 322 -3.75 -7.13 21.67
C PRO A 322 -3.06 -5.81 21.31
N GLU A 323 -3.18 -5.38 20.04
CA GLU A 323 -2.61 -4.15 19.49
C GLU A 323 -3.58 -3.55 18.47
N ALA A 324 -3.28 -2.34 17.98
CA ALA A 324 -4.07 -1.71 16.92
C ALA A 324 -4.12 -2.60 15.66
N PRO A 325 -5.27 -2.71 14.97
CA PRO A 325 -5.42 -3.53 13.76
C PRO A 325 -4.34 -3.26 12.69
N SER A 326 -3.97 -1.99 12.49
CA SER A 326 -2.90 -1.61 11.55
C SER A 326 -1.52 -2.18 11.95
N GLN A 327 -1.24 -2.31 13.24
CA GLN A 327 0.01 -2.93 13.70
C GLN A 327 -0.03 -4.45 13.53
N LEU A 328 -1.16 -5.09 13.84
CA LEU A 328 -1.34 -6.52 13.64
C LEU A 328 -1.16 -6.91 12.16
N ILE A 329 -1.73 -6.13 11.25
CA ILE A 329 -1.61 -6.36 9.81
C ILE A 329 -0.17 -6.20 9.34
N ARG A 330 0.51 -5.11 9.71
CA ARG A 330 1.93 -4.90 9.36
C ARG A 330 2.85 -6.01 9.86
N GLN A 331 2.54 -6.56 11.04
CA GLN A 331 3.29 -7.67 11.65
C GLN A 331 2.90 -9.05 11.07
N GLY A 332 1.90 -9.15 10.20
CA GLY A 332 1.40 -10.43 9.68
C GLY A 332 0.64 -11.26 10.71
N ARG A 333 0.04 -10.63 11.74
CA ARG A 333 -0.64 -11.28 12.87
C ARG A 333 -2.15 -11.41 12.65
N PHE A 334 -2.50 -12.15 11.61
CA PHE A 334 -3.86 -12.50 11.24
C PHE A 334 -3.94 -13.97 10.81
N ALA A 335 -5.15 -14.51 10.77
CA ALA A 335 -5.37 -15.89 10.35
C ALA A 335 -5.08 -16.10 8.85
N ASN A 336 -4.53 -17.27 8.50
CA ASN A 336 -4.42 -17.71 7.12
C ASN A 336 -5.78 -18.26 6.66
N VAL A 337 -6.54 -17.41 5.97
CA VAL A 337 -7.92 -17.66 5.55
C VAL A 337 -8.13 -17.07 4.16
N THR A 338 -8.78 -17.80 3.25
CA THR A 338 -9.20 -17.27 1.96
C THR A 338 -10.28 -16.22 2.19
N THR A 339 -10.03 -15.00 1.72
CA THR A 339 -10.84 -13.83 2.09
C THR A 339 -11.34 -13.10 0.85
N MET A 340 -12.57 -12.62 0.91
CA MET A 340 -13.15 -11.69 -0.06
C MET A 340 -13.48 -10.38 0.65
N MET A 341 -13.15 -9.24 0.07
CA MET A 341 -13.48 -7.92 0.62
C MET A 341 -14.03 -7.04 -0.49
N GLY A 342 -14.95 -6.14 -0.19
CA GLY A 342 -15.42 -5.19 -1.17
C GLY A 342 -16.31 -4.11 -0.59
N TRP A 343 -16.77 -3.24 -1.46
CA TRP A 343 -17.58 -2.07 -1.16
C TRP A 343 -18.57 -1.82 -2.29
N CYS A 344 -19.45 -0.83 -2.12
CA CYS A 344 -20.28 -0.31 -3.20
C CYS A 344 -19.67 0.97 -3.79
N GLU A 345 -19.86 1.19 -5.09
CA GLU A 345 -19.24 2.31 -5.82
C GLU A 345 -19.51 3.66 -5.13
N ASN A 346 -20.72 3.87 -4.62
CA ASN A 346 -21.12 5.11 -3.95
C ASN A 346 -21.40 4.91 -2.46
N ASP A 347 -20.69 3.98 -1.81
CA ASP A 347 -20.96 3.44 -0.47
C ASP A 347 -21.46 4.51 0.53
N LEU A 348 -20.71 5.60 0.71
CA LEU A 348 -21.00 6.62 1.73
C LEU A 348 -21.80 7.83 1.25
N THR A 349 -22.33 7.84 0.03
CA THR A 349 -23.20 8.95 -0.43
C THR A 349 -24.44 9.11 0.45
N PHE A 350 -25.02 7.99 0.92
CA PHE A 350 -26.20 8.00 1.80
C PHE A 350 -25.91 8.58 3.20
N PHE A 351 -24.65 8.52 3.64
CA PHE A 351 -24.20 9.01 4.96
C PHE A 351 -23.49 10.36 4.91
N THR A 352 -23.34 10.96 3.72
CA THR A 352 -22.70 12.25 3.53
C THR A 352 -23.73 13.37 3.55
N ASP A 353 -23.42 14.51 4.18
CA ASP A 353 -24.34 15.66 4.23
C ASP A 353 -24.58 16.24 2.83
N THR A 354 -25.82 16.13 2.35
CA THR A 354 -26.26 16.58 1.02
C THR A 354 -26.20 18.11 0.84
N LYS A 355 -26.00 18.85 1.95
CA LYS A 355 -25.85 20.30 1.98
C LYS A 355 -24.43 20.77 1.66
N ILE A 356 -23.44 19.89 1.52
CA ILE A 356 -22.09 20.26 1.10
C ILE A 356 -22.15 20.82 -0.33
N LYS A 357 -21.86 22.12 -0.51
CA LYS A 357 -21.89 22.81 -1.81
C LYS A 357 -20.55 23.41 -2.21
N THR A 358 -19.68 23.71 -1.26
CA THR A 358 -18.42 24.45 -1.47
C THR A 358 -17.21 23.68 -0.91
N ALA A 359 -16.01 24.03 -1.37
CA ALA A 359 -14.77 23.46 -0.85
C ALA A 359 -14.55 23.74 0.66
N ASP A 360 -15.11 24.83 1.17
CA ASP A 360 -15.10 25.15 2.61
C ASP A 360 -16.01 24.19 3.39
N ASP A 361 -17.17 23.81 2.86
CA ASP A 361 -18.05 22.80 3.45
C ASP A 361 -17.33 21.44 3.54
N THR A 362 -16.67 21.02 2.45
CA THR A 362 -15.83 19.81 2.39
C THR A 362 -14.73 19.86 3.46
N THR A 363 -14.05 21.00 3.59
CA THR A 363 -12.98 21.18 4.59
C THR A 363 -13.53 21.09 6.02
N LYS A 364 -14.68 21.71 6.30
CA LYS A 364 -15.35 21.64 7.61
C LYS A 364 -15.80 20.23 7.94
N PHE A 365 -16.35 19.49 6.97
CA PHE A 365 -16.74 18.10 7.14
C PHE A 365 -15.57 17.25 7.63
N PHE A 366 -14.43 17.28 6.93
CA PHE A 366 -13.26 16.48 7.32
C PHE A 366 -12.54 17.00 8.57
N THR A 367 -12.59 18.31 8.85
CA THR A 367 -12.10 18.85 10.12
C THR A 367 -12.93 18.34 11.30
N ALA A 368 -14.24 18.18 11.13
CA ALA A 368 -15.11 17.60 12.14
C ALA A 368 -14.91 16.08 12.28
N TYR A 369 -14.79 15.37 11.15
CA TYR A 369 -14.65 13.91 11.13
C TYR A 369 -13.32 13.44 11.72
N ALA A 370 -12.22 14.11 11.37
CA ALA A 370 -10.86 13.77 11.81
C ALA A 370 -10.17 14.99 12.45
N PRO A 371 -10.58 15.40 13.66
CA PRO A 371 -10.13 16.66 14.28
C PRO A 371 -8.64 16.67 14.63
N ASP A 372 -8.01 15.50 14.80
CA ASP A 372 -6.58 15.36 15.07
C ASP A 372 -5.72 15.39 13.79
N LEU A 373 -6.33 15.42 12.60
CA LEU A 373 -5.60 15.50 11.34
C LEU A 373 -4.98 16.90 11.18
N SER A 374 -3.65 16.95 11.02
CA SER A 374 -2.96 18.23 10.82
C SER A 374 -3.47 18.97 9.58
N ARG A 375 -3.44 20.30 9.59
CA ARG A 375 -3.87 21.11 8.43
C ARG A 375 -3.15 20.74 7.13
N ASN A 376 -1.86 20.43 7.21
CA ASN A 376 -1.07 20.00 6.06
C ASN A 376 -1.54 18.66 5.52
N ASN A 377 -1.85 17.70 6.39
CA ASN A 377 -2.36 16.39 5.98
C ASN A 377 -3.79 16.49 5.44
N LEU A 378 -4.64 17.34 6.02
CA LEU A 378 -5.97 17.61 5.48
C LEU A 378 -5.88 18.25 4.09
N HIS A 379 -5.05 19.28 3.93
CA HIS A 379 -4.82 19.88 2.61
C HIS A 379 -4.30 18.87 1.60
N ARG A 380 -3.37 17.99 2.02
CA ARG A 380 -2.86 16.90 1.18
C ARG A 380 -3.97 15.94 0.79
N LEU A 381 -4.78 15.46 1.74
CA LEU A 381 -5.92 14.58 1.50
C LEU A 381 -6.87 15.20 0.46
N LEU A 382 -7.29 16.44 0.68
CA LEU A 382 -8.20 17.13 -0.23
C LEU A 382 -7.58 17.36 -1.62
N SER A 383 -6.26 17.57 -1.71
CA SER A 383 -5.56 17.75 -3.00
C SER A 383 -5.46 16.46 -3.84
N LEU A 384 -5.62 15.28 -3.23
CA LEU A 384 -5.64 14.01 -3.95
C LEU A 384 -6.95 13.79 -4.71
N TYR A 385 -7.98 14.58 -4.42
CA TYR A 385 -9.30 14.52 -5.04
C TYR A 385 -9.67 15.91 -5.55
N PRO A 386 -9.12 16.37 -6.69
CA PRO A 386 -9.49 17.64 -7.29
C PRO A 386 -11.00 17.73 -7.53
N ALA A 387 -11.62 18.85 -7.19
CA ALA A 387 -13.06 19.06 -7.43
C ALA A 387 -13.45 19.06 -8.92
N SER A 388 -12.48 19.19 -9.82
CA SER A 388 -12.67 19.05 -11.28
C SER A 388 -13.04 17.64 -11.71
N ASP A 389 -12.71 16.64 -10.90
CA ASP A 389 -12.87 15.22 -11.25
C ASP A 389 -14.29 14.72 -10.94
N PHE A 390 -15.12 15.60 -10.36
CA PHE A 390 -16.47 15.30 -9.92
C PHE A 390 -17.49 16.18 -10.65
N GLU A 391 -18.54 15.54 -11.16
CA GLU A 391 -19.68 16.22 -11.74
C GLU A 391 -20.79 16.43 -10.70
N ALA A 392 -21.54 17.53 -10.86
CA ALA A 392 -22.74 17.76 -10.07
C ALA A 392 -23.92 16.99 -10.69
N ASN A 393 -24.91 16.64 -9.86
CA ASN A 393 -26.19 16.11 -10.32
C ASN A 393 -27.28 17.15 -10.05
N ASP A 394 -27.47 18.06 -11.03
CA ASP A 394 -28.40 19.18 -10.90
C ASP A 394 -29.84 18.73 -10.70
N LYS A 395 -30.25 17.60 -11.29
CA LYS A 395 -31.60 17.02 -11.11
C LYS A 395 -31.84 16.55 -9.69
N ALA A 396 -30.81 16.01 -9.05
CA ALA A 396 -30.84 15.59 -7.65
C ALA A 396 -30.52 16.74 -6.66
N GLY A 397 -30.10 17.91 -7.15
CA GLY A 397 -29.64 19.01 -6.30
C GLY A 397 -28.34 18.72 -5.54
N LEU A 398 -27.54 17.75 -5.98
CA LEU A 398 -26.29 17.33 -5.33
C LEU A 398 -25.09 17.97 -6.05
N SER A 399 -24.21 18.61 -5.27
CA SER A 399 -23.07 19.35 -5.82
C SER A 399 -21.89 18.43 -6.15
N ARG A 400 -20.93 18.94 -6.94
CA ARG A 400 -19.64 18.25 -7.12
C ARG A 400 -18.89 18.04 -5.80
N GLU A 401 -18.98 18.99 -4.87
CA GLU A 401 -18.29 18.92 -3.56
C GLU A 401 -18.93 17.87 -2.64
N PHE A 402 -20.23 17.61 -2.81
CA PHE A 402 -20.90 16.48 -2.16
C PHE A 402 -20.30 15.15 -2.65
N TYR A 403 -20.25 14.91 -3.96
CA TYR A 403 -19.70 13.66 -4.49
C TYR A 403 -18.21 13.50 -4.18
N ARG A 404 -17.45 14.59 -4.25
CA ARG A 404 -16.06 14.63 -3.81
C ARG A 404 -15.94 14.22 -2.34
N SER A 405 -16.72 14.83 -1.45
CA SER A 405 -16.70 14.50 -0.01
C SER A 405 -17.10 13.06 0.26
N ALA A 406 -18.17 12.58 -0.39
CA ALA A 406 -18.64 11.21 -0.25
C ALA A 406 -17.60 10.18 -0.75
N THR A 407 -16.89 10.50 -1.84
CA THR A 407 -15.83 9.64 -2.39
C THR A 407 -14.61 9.60 -1.46
N ILE A 408 -14.14 10.75 -0.98
CA ILE A 408 -13.05 10.79 0.01
C ILE A 408 -13.44 10.00 1.26
N PHE A 409 -14.68 10.19 1.74
CA PHE A 409 -15.16 9.52 2.93
C PHE A 409 -15.25 8.00 2.71
N ARG A 410 -15.80 7.56 1.57
CA ARG A 410 -15.82 6.15 1.13
C ARG A 410 -14.40 5.59 1.12
N ASP A 411 -13.45 6.31 0.56
CA ASP A 411 -12.10 5.79 0.39
C ASP A 411 -11.34 5.66 1.71
N VAL A 412 -11.57 6.58 2.65
CA VAL A 412 -11.00 6.52 4.00
C VAL A 412 -11.55 5.34 4.80
N LEU A 413 -12.84 5.02 4.65
CA LEU A 413 -13.53 4.09 5.53
C LEU A 413 -13.80 2.70 4.93
N MET A 414 -14.15 2.65 3.64
CA MET A 414 -14.68 1.46 2.95
C MET A 414 -13.77 0.89 1.87
N THR A 415 -12.92 1.71 1.22
CA THR A 415 -12.10 1.27 0.07
C THR A 415 -10.64 1.02 0.42
N CYS A 416 -9.91 2.04 0.88
CA CYS A 416 -8.47 1.93 1.10
C CYS A 416 -8.10 0.91 2.20
N PRO A 417 -8.81 0.84 3.35
CA PRO A 417 -8.47 -0.13 4.38
C PRO A 417 -8.58 -1.60 3.95
N PRO A 418 -9.65 -2.09 3.28
CA PRO A 418 -9.68 -3.47 2.79
C PRO A 418 -8.67 -3.73 1.67
N ILE A 419 -8.40 -2.78 0.77
CA ILE A 419 -7.32 -2.93 -0.24
C ILE A 419 -5.98 -3.16 0.47
N TRP A 420 -5.65 -2.31 1.45
CA TRP A 420 -4.42 -2.40 2.21
C TRP A 420 -4.33 -3.73 2.99
N TYR A 421 -5.44 -4.20 3.55
CA TYR A 421 -5.47 -5.46 4.26
C TYR A 421 -5.33 -6.66 3.31
N ALA A 422 -6.03 -6.66 2.17
CA ALA A 422 -5.93 -7.68 1.13
C ALA A 422 -4.48 -7.81 0.60
N ASP A 423 -3.79 -6.69 0.41
CA ASP A 423 -2.39 -6.66 0.01
C ASP A 423 -1.48 -7.36 1.04
N HIS A 424 -1.70 -7.10 2.32
CA HIS A 424 -0.94 -7.75 3.39
C HIS A 424 -1.28 -9.24 3.54
N LEU A 425 -2.54 -9.63 3.34
CA LEU A 425 -2.95 -11.03 3.28
C LEU A 425 -2.21 -11.74 2.13
N SER A 426 -2.25 -11.17 0.93
CA SER A 426 -1.63 -11.74 -0.27
C SER A 426 -0.10 -11.82 -0.16
N SER A 427 0.57 -10.79 0.36
CA SER A 427 2.03 -10.82 0.62
C SER A 427 2.49 -11.89 1.61
N LYS A 428 1.57 -12.47 2.41
CA LYS A 428 1.81 -13.62 3.30
C LYS A 428 1.36 -14.96 2.72
N GLY A 429 0.94 -14.98 1.46
CA GLY A 429 0.49 -16.17 0.73
C GLY A 429 -0.97 -16.55 0.95
N ASN A 430 -1.78 -15.68 1.59
CA ASN A 430 -3.22 -15.89 1.70
C ASN A 430 -3.91 -15.47 0.39
N VAL A 431 -5.03 -16.11 0.05
CA VAL A 431 -5.82 -15.74 -1.13
C VAL A 431 -6.80 -14.62 -0.76
N ALA A 432 -6.74 -13.49 -1.47
CA ALA A 432 -7.64 -12.35 -1.28
C ALA A 432 -8.33 -11.95 -2.60
N PHE A 433 -9.65 -11.79 -2.56
CA PHE A 433 -10.47 -11.29 -3.67
C PHE A 433 -11.02 -9.90 -3.31
N LEU A 434 -10.98 -8.96 -4.26
CA LEU A 434 -11.53 -7.62 -4.09
C LEU A 434 -12.68 -7.39 -5.06
N TYR A 435 -13.78 -6.77 -4.62
CA TYR A 435 -14.86 -6.34 -5.50
C TYR A 435 -15.34 -4.91 -5.25
N ASP A 436 -15.92 -4.30 -6.28
CA ASP A 436 -16.66 -3.04 -6.22
C ASP A 436 -18.06 -3.24 -6.81
N TRP A 437 -19.10 -2.96 -6.03
CA TRP A 437 -20.48 -3.19 -6.42
C TRP A 437 -21.11 -1.94 -7.06
N ASN A 438 -21.43 -2.02 -8.35
CA ASN A 438 -21.79 -0.87 -9.18
C ASN A 438 -23.21 -0.96 -9.79
N GLN A 439 -24.17 -1.58 -9.08
CA GLN A 439 -25.57 -1.62 -9.52
C GLN A 439 -26.53 -1.65 -8.34
N THR A 440 -27.66 -0.94 -8.42
CA THR A 440 -28.62 -0.89 -7.32
C THR A 440 -30.07 -0.73 -7.77
N ILE A 441 -30.98 -1.35 -7.03
CA ILE A 441 -32.42 -1.06 -7.06
C ILE A 441 -32.85 -0.14 -5.90
N LEU A 442 -31.91 0.22 -5.02
CA LEU A 442 -32.23 0.90 -3.76
C LEU A 442 -32.35 2.41 -3.90
N ASP A 443 -31.73 3.04 -4.90
CA ASP A 443 -31.76 4.50 -5.09
C ASP A 443 -33.18 5.08 -5.22
N PRO A 444 -34.11 4.51 -6.02
CA PRO A 444 -35.50 4.99 -6.05
C PRO A 444 -36.25 4.82 -4.72
N ILE A 445 -35.93 3.76 -3.96
CA ILE A 445 -36.55 3.49 -2.65
C ILE A 445 -36.04 4.50 -1.63
N ALA A 446 -34.72 4.74 -1.61
CA ALA A 446 -34.08 5.77 -0.80
C ALA A 446 -34.61 7.17 -1.14
N ALA A 447 -34.79 7.48 -2.42
CA ALA A 447 -35.38 8.74 -2.87
C ALA A 447 -36.79 8.96 -2.35
N HIS A 448 -37.62 7.91 -2.32
CA HIS A 448 -38.94 7.98 -1.72
C HIS A 448 -38.86 8.14 -0.19
N ALA A 449 -37.97 7.39 0.48
CA ALA A 449 -37.84 7.40 1.94
C ALA A 449 -37.30 8.73 2.48
N THR A 450 -36.35 9.34 1.79
CA THR A 450 -35.55 10.49 2.27
C THR A 450 -35.86 11.79 1.55
N ASN A 451 -36.65 11.75 0.47
CA ASN A 451 -36.87 12.86 -0.45
C ASN A 451 -35.57 13.38 -1.12
N GLN A 452 -34.56 12.51 -1.27
CA GLN A 452 -33.29 12.80 -1.93
C GLN A 452 -32.89 11.64 -2.86
N SER A 453 -32.68 11.93 -4.14
CA SER A 453 -32.22 10.95 -5.15
C SER A 453 -30.73 11.12 -5.48
N GLY A 454 -30.17 10.23 -6.30
CA GLY A 454 -28.81 10.40 -6.81
C GLY A 454 -27.72 9.92 -5.85
N TYR A 455 -28.06 9.01 -4.94
CA TYR A 455 -27.06 8.30 -4.14
C TYR A 455 -26.33 7.25 -4.98
N GLY A 456 -26.97 6.69 -6.02
CA GLY A 456 -26.35 5.65 -6.85
C GLY A 456 -26.20 4.33 -6.08
N PRO A 457 -25.24 3.45 -6.43
CA PRO A 457 -24.96 2.22 -5.67
C PRO A 457 -24.34 2.53 -4.29
N PHE A 458 -25.16 2.92 -3.32
CA PHE A 458 -24.74 3.25 -1.96
C PHE A 458 -24.68 2.02 -1.03
N HIS A 459 -24.27 2.23 0.22
CA HIS A 459 -24.17 1.21 1.27
C HIS A 459 -25.30 0.20 1.27
N THR A 460 -24.99 -1.10 1.33
CA THR A 460 -25.93 -2.26 1.28
C THR A 460 -26.60 -2.53 -0.06
N SER A 461 -26.24 -1.84 -1.15
CA SER A 461 -26.82 -2.11 -2.49
C SER A 461 -26.67 -3.57 -2.92
N GLU A 462 -25.59 -4.24 -2.55
CA GLU A 462 -25.32 -5.65 -2.82
C GLU A 462 -26.30 -6.61 -2.12
N PHE A 463 -26.84 -6.24 -0.95
CA PHE A 463 -27.79 -7.08 -0.18
C PHE A 463 -29.07 -7.37 -0.95
N ALA A 464 -29.51 -6.44 -1.79
CA ALA A 464 -30.66 -6.64 -2.67
C ALA A 464 -30.52 -7.88 -3.56
N TYR A 465 -29.28 -8.27 -3.87
CA TYR A 465 -28.97 -9.32 -4.86
C TYR A 465 -28.42 -10.59 -4.22
N ILE A 466 -27.48 -10.50 -3.28
CA ILE A 466 -26.73 -11.68 -2.80
C ILE A 466 -27.61 -12.68 -2.04
N PHE A 467 -28.69 -12.23 -1.38
CA PHE A 467 -29.64 -13.10 -0.70
C PHE A 467 -30.69 -13.73 -1.64
N GLY A 468 -30.65 -13.39 -2.94
CA GLY A 468 -31.41 -14.07 -4.00
C GLY A 468 -32.92 -13.83 -3.95
N ASN A 469 -33.36 -12.70 -3.40
CA ASN A 469 -34.78 -12.33 -3.38
C ASN A 469 -35.01 -10.81 -3.36
N LEU A 470 -35.07 -10.20 -4.54
CA LEU A 470 -35.36 -8.76 -4.69
C LEU A 470 -36.74 -8.37 -4.15
N SER A 471 -37.70 -9.30 -4.08
CA SER A 471 -39.07 -9.01 -3.61
C SER A 471 -39.14 -8.63 -2.13
N HIS A 472 -38.06 -8.78 -1.37
CA HIS A 472 -37.95 -8.15 -0.05
C HIS A 472 -38.12 -6.62 -0.10
N TYR A 473 -37.75 -6.00 -1.22
CA TYR A 473 -37.82 -4.55 -1.45
C TYR A 473 -39.11 -4.11 -2.17
N ASP A 474 -40.05 -5.03 -2.42
CA ASP A 474 -41.39 -4.71 -2.91
C ASP A 474 -42.27 -4.20 -1.74
N LEU A 475 -41.91 -3.00 -1.26
CA LEU A 475 -42.54 -2.39 -0.10
C LEU A 475 -43.76 -1.58 -0.53
N ASN A 476 -44.87 -1.76 0.19
CA ASN A 476 -46.09 -1.02 -0.10
C ASN A 476 -45.85 0.50 -0.08
N GLY A 477 -46.14 1.17 -1.20
CA GLY A 477 -45.97 2.62 -1.37
C GLY A 477 -44.60 3.06 -1.87
N TYR A 478 -43.62 2.16 -1.98
CA TYR A 478 -42.28 2.49 -2.49
C TYR A 478 -42.13 2.07 -3.96
N PRO A 479 -41.28 2.76 -4.73
CA PRO A 479 -40.97 2.35 -6.10
C PRO A 479 -40.24 0.99 -6.13
N PHE A 480 -40.78 0.02 -6.87
CA PHE A 480 -40.13 -1.28 -7.06
C PHE A 480 -40.27 -1.75 -8.52
N ASN A 481 -39.24 -1.48 -9.33
CA ASN A 481 -39.23 -1.78 -10.76
C ASN A 481 -37.89 -2.44 -11.18
N PRO A 482 -37.56 -3.64 -10.68
CA PRO A 482 -36.31 -4.31 -11.03
C PRO A 482 -36.27 -4.65 -12.53
N THR A 483 -35.15 -4.34 -13.17
CA THR A 483 -34.89 -4.58 -14.59
C THR A 483 -34.48 -6.04 -14.86
N VAL A 484 -34.39 -6.41 -16.14
CA VAL A 484 -33.81 -7.71 -16.55
C VAL A 484 -32.35 -7.83 -16.09
N SER A 485 -31.59 -6.72 -16.07
CA SER A 485 -30.22 -6.71 -15.56
C SER A 485 -30.19 -7.06 -14.07
N ASP A 486 -31.09 -6.47 -13.28
CA ASP A 486 -31.19 -6.71 -11.84
C ASP A 486 -31.48 -8.18 -11.53
N ARG A 487 -32.40 -8.80 -12.27
CA ARG A 487 -32.74 -10.22 -12.11
C ARG A 487 -31.58 -11.16 -12.48
N LYS A 488 -30.82 -10.82 -13.52
CA LYS A 488 -29.59 -11.55 -13.88
C LYS A 488 -28.51 -11.40 -12.80
N LEU A 489 -28.36 -10.20 -12.25
CA LEU A 489 -27.40 -9.93 -11.19
C LEU A 489 -27.79 -10.59 -9.86
N GLU A 490 -29.08 -10.63 -9.51
CA GLU A 490 -29.63 -11.37 -8.36
C GLU A 490 -29.20 -12.84 -8.40
N THR A 491 -29.39 -13.48 -9.56
CA THR A 491 -28.98 -14.88 -9.76
C THR A 491 -27.47 -15.05 -9.61
N ARG A 492 -26.67 -14.23 -10.30
CA ARG A 492 -25.21 -14.37 -10.33
C ARG A 492 -24.55 -14.00 -8.99
N GLY A 493 -25.00 -12.93 -8.35
CA GLY A 493 -24.50 -12.48 -7.05
C GLY A 493 -24.74 -13.54 -5.99
N SER A 494 -25.96 -14.04 -5.89
CA SER A 494 -26.31 -15.08 -4.92
C SER A 494 -25.53 -16.39 -5.14
N ARG A 495 -25.38 -16.79 -6.40
CA ARG A 495 -24.55 -17.97 -6.75
C ARG A 495 -23.07 -17.75 -6.48
N SER A 496 -22.53 -16.56 -6.69
CA SER A 496 -21.10 -16.29 -6.49
C SER A 496 -20.71 -16.31 -5.02
N TRP A 497 -21.55 -15.76 -4.14
CA TRP A 497 -21.35 -15.84 -2.68
C TRP A 497 -21.41 -17.27 -2.15
N SER A 498 -22.42 -18.03 -2.55
CA SER A 498 -22.53 -19.45 -2.17
C SER A 498 -21.43 -20.33 -2.80
N THR A 499 -20.99 -19.99 -4.01
CA THR A 499 -19.85 -20.65 -4.68
C THR A 499 -18.54 -20.36 -3.95
N PHE A 500 -18.31 -19.12 -3.52
CA PHE A 500 -17.15 -18.78 -2.70
C PHE A 500 -17.09 -19.65 -1.46
N ALA A 501 -18.19 -19.76 -0.70
CA ALA A 501 -18.25 -20.63 0.48
C ALA A 501 -18.05 -22.12 0.18
N ASN A 502 -18.29 -22.55 -1.06
CA ASN A 502 -18.08 -23.92 -1.48
C ASN A 502 -16.62 -24.16 -1.89
N VAL A 503 -16.11 -23.41 -2.86
CA VAL A 503 -14.83 -23.76 -3.53
C VAL A 503 -13.70 -22.76 -3.33
N GLY A 504 -13.90 -21.72 -2.52
CA GLY A 504 -12.87 -20.69 -2.31
C GLY A 504 -12.73 -19.67 -3.43
N LYS A 505 -13.67 -19.66 -4.39
CA LYS A 505 -13.67 -18.75 -5.54
C LYS A 505 -15.06 -18.21 -5.81
N PRO A 506 -15.21 -16.91 -6.10
CA PRO A 506 -16.51 -16.32 -6.44
C PRO A 506 -16.98 -16.66 -7.85
N GLY A 507 -16.08 -17.13 -8.73
CA GLY A 507 -16.37 -17.48 -10.13
C GLY A 507 -16.03 -18.92 -10.49
N LEU A 508 -16.93 -19.58 -11.25
CA LEU A 508 -16.70 -20.88 -11.88
C LEU A 508 -17.17 -20.89 -13.34
N SER A 509 -16.31 -21.39 -14.23
CA SER A 509 -16.64 -21.55 -15.66
C SER A 509 -17.82 -22.51 -15.85
N GLY A 510 -18.71 -22.17 -16.79
CA GLY A 510 -19.90 -22.97 -17.12
C GLY A 510 -21.06 -22.85 -16.13
N ARG A 511 -21.01 -21.89 -15.19
CA ARG A 511 -22.07 -21.59 -14.21
C ARG A 511 -22.41 -20.10 -14.26
N ASP A 512 -23.65 -19.73 -13.89
CA ASP A 512 -24.05 -18.32 -13.78
C ASP A 512 -23.49 -17.70 -12.49
N THR A 513 -22.17 -17.53 -12.41
CA THR A 513 -21.41 -16.83 -11.37
C THR A 513 -20.60 -15.70 -12.00
N PHE A 514 -19.90 -14.88 -11.21
CA PHE A 514 -19.00 -13.85 -11.72
C PHE A 514 -17.78 -14.46 -12.43
N GLN A 515 -17.78 -14.40 -13.77
CA GLN A 515 -16.71 -14.96 -14.59
C GLN A 515 -15.49 -14.05 -14.58
N GLY A 516 -14.29 -14.62 -14.49
CA GLY A 516 -13.03 -13.85 -14.51
C GLY A 516 -12.75 -13.09 -13.20
N PHE A 517 -13.43 -13.42 -12.10
CA PHE A 517 -13.12 -12.86 -10.80
C PHE A 517 -11.88 -13.55 -10.22
N GLU A 518 -10.74 -12.88 -10.38
CA GLU A 518 -9.41 -13.35 -9.97
C GLU A 518 -9.00 -12.80 -8.60
N ALA A 519 -8.06 -13.50 -7.95
CA ALA A 519 -7.49 -13.07 -6.66
C ALA A 519 -6.34 -12.08 -6.89
N SER A 520 -6.12 -11.18 -5.94
CA SER A 520 -4.98 -10.27 -5.93
C SER A 520 -3.66 -11.01 -5.64
N ASP A 521 -2.60 -10.68 -6.40
CA ASP A 521 -1.23 -11.20 -6.23
C ASP A 521 -0.24 -10.06 -6.00
N SER A 522 -0.10 -9.68 -4.72
CA SER A 522 0.82 -8.63 -4.29
C SER A 522 2.30 -8.96 -4.57
N ALA A 523 2.66 -10.25 -4.65
CA ALA A 523 4.03 -10.65 -4.96
C ALA A 523 4.42 -10.34 -6.42
N ARG A 524 3.42 -10.15 -7.29
CA ARG A 524 3.58 -9.70 -8.68
C ARG A 524 3.25 -8.22 -8.88
N GLY A 525 2.85 -7.51 -7.81
CA GLY A 525 2.39 -6.13 -7.89
C GLY A 525 0.99 -5.99 -8.52
N GLU A 526 0.20 -7.05 -8.52
CA GLU A 526 -1.12 -7.11 -9.17
C GLU A 526 -2.23 -7.09 -8.10
N THR A 527 -2.65 -5.90 -7.67
CA THR A 527 -3.91 -5.76 -6.92
C THR A 527 -5.04 -5.61 -7.93
N VAL A 528 -5.88 -6.64 -8.04
CA VAL A 528 -6.99 -6.68 -8.99
C VAL A 528 -8.32 -6.63 -8.27
N LEU A 529 -9.25 -5.88 -8.86
CA LEU A 529 -10.59 -5.58 -8.34
C LEU A 529 -11.63 -6.07 -9.35
N PHE A 530 -12.68 -6.74 -8.92
CA PHE A 530 -13.77 -7.12 -9.81
C PHE A 530 -14.95 -6.16 -9.65
N VAL A 531 -15.26 -5.39 -10.70
CA VAL A 531 -16.45 -4.54 -10.72
C VAL A 531 -17.67 -5.42 -10.98
N VAL A 532 -18.66 -5.36 -10.10
CA VAL A 532 -19.88 -6.18 -10.13
C VAL A 532 -21.06 -5.35 -10.60
N GLY A 533 -21.76 -5.82 -11.64
CA GLY A 533 -22.91 -5.14 -12.21
C GLY A 533 -22.56 -3.86 -12.97
N GLY A 534 -23.60 -3.15 -13.41
CA GLY A 534 -23.45 -1.92 -14.19
C GLY A 534 -22.98 -2.18 -15.62
N SER A 535 -22.61 -1.11 -16.33
CA SER A 535 -22.13 -1.19 -17.73
C SER A 535 -20.67 -1.64 -17.85
N SER A 536 -19.93 -1.64 -16.74
CA SER A 536 -18.48 -1.82 -16.70
C SER A 536 -18.06 -3.05 -15.89
N GLU A 537 -18.96 -4.03 -15.77
CA GLU A 537 -18.68 -5.27 -15.03
C GLU A 537 -17.46 -6.01 -15.60
N GLY A 538 -16.59 -6.49 -14.72
CA GLY A 538 -15.43 -7.28 -15.11
C GLY A 538 -14.22 -7.05 -14.20
N LEU A 539 -13.13 -7.72 -14.54
CA LEU A 539 -11.86 -7.51 -13.87
C LEU A 539 -11.33 -6.12 -14.23
N SER A 540 -11.14 -5.29 -13.22
CA SER A 540 -10.45 -4.02 -13.27
C SER A 540 -9.16 -4.17 -12.49
N THR A 541 -8.02 -3.86 -13.09
CA THR A 541 -6.82 -3.64 -12.28
C THR A 541 -7.08 -2.39 -11.45
N LEU A 542 -6.83 -2.42 -10.13
CA LEU A 542 -6.68 -1.16 -9.38
C LEU A 542 -5.50 -0.47 -10.04
N ASP A 543 -5.87 0.53 -10.83
CA ASP A 543 -5.29 0.78 -12.14
C ASP A 543 -3.77 0.92 -12.07
N VAL A 544 -3.12 0.51 -13.17
CA VAL A 544 -1.74 0.87 -13.45
C VAL A 544 -1.57 2.38 -13.22
N SER A 545 -2.61 3.21 -13.31
CA SER A 545 -2.68 4.61 -12.87
C SER A 545 -2.41 4.96 -11.39
N TYR A 546 -2.39 4.04 -10.41
CA TYR A 546 -1.97 4.34 -9.02
C TYR A 546 -0.51 3.90 -8.78
N LEU A 547 -0.08 2.82 -9.41
CA LEU A 547 1.32 2.40 -9.46
C LEU A 547 2.13 3.30 -10.40
N CYS A 548 1.69 3.51 -11.64
CA CYS A 548 2.05 4.66 -12.48
C CYS A 548 1.59 5.97 -11.87
N GLY A 549 0.56 6.11 -11.03
CA GLY A 549 0.23 7.42 -10.45
C GLY A 549 1.29 7.89 -9.48
N THR A 550 1.69 7.01 -8.55
CA THR A 550 2.77 7.24 -7.61
C THR A 550 4.13 7.22 -8.30
N THR A 551 4.37 6.32 -9.26
CA THR A 551 5.61 6.26 -10.05
C THR A 551 5.72 7.42 -11.05
N LEU A 552 4.64 7.86 -11.70
CA LEU A 552 4.57 9.05 -12.57
C LEU A 552 4.62 10.31 -11.73
N LEU A 553 3.95 10.40 -10.58
CA LEU A 553 4.08 11.55 -9.68
C LEU A 553 5.52 11.65 -9.18
N ARG A 554 6.12 10.52 -8.79
CA ARG A 554 7.53 10.45 -8.42
C ARG A 554 8.43 10.84 -9.58
N MET A 555 8.16 10.36 -10.79
CA MET A 555 8.83 10.76 -12.03
C MET A 555 8.70 12.27 -12.26
N PHE A 556 7.51 12.86 -12.14
CA PHE A 556 7.30 14.30 -12.29
C PHE A 556 8.04 15.12 -11.23
N VAL A 557 8.14 14.60 -9.99
CA VAL A 557 8.93 15.21 -8.91
C VAL A 557 10.43 15.12 -9.22
N VAL A 558 10.94 13.94 -9.57
CA VAL A 558 12.36 13.71 -9.83
C VAL A 558 12.82 14.47 -11.08
N LEU A 559 12.06 14.40 -12.17
CA LEU A 559 12.29 15.17 -13.40
C LEU A 559 12.00 16.66 -13.24
N GLY A 560 11.38 17.10 -12.14
CA GLY A 560 11.13 18.51 -11.86
C GLY A 560 10.19 19.20 -12.83
N VAL A 561 9.24 18.49 -13.44
CA VAL A 561 8.34 19.01 -14.50
C VAL A 561 7.55 20.23 -14.05
N PHE A 562 7.22 20.32 -12.76
CA PHE A 562 6.53 21.46 -12.14
C PHE A 562 7.43 22.28 -11.21
N ARG A 563 8.74 22.03 -11.20
CA ARG A 563 9.70 22.74 -10.34
C ARG A 563 10.13 24.03 -11.02
N THR A 564 9.95 25.15 -10.34
CA THR A 564 10.59 26.42 -10.71
C THR A 564 12.00 26.42 -10.13
N PRO A 565 13.07 26.47 -10.96
CA PRO A 565 14.43 26.52 -10.45
C PRO A 565 14.67 27.77 -9.61
N GLY A 566 15.20 27.59 -8.40
CA GLY A 566 15.62 28.68 -7.52
C GLY A 566 17.09 29.05 -7.73
N GLN A 567 17.52 30.10 -7.04
CA GLN A 567 18.92 30.48 -6.95
C GLN A 567 19.29 30.63 -5.48
N THR A 568 20.24 29.83 -5.02
CA THR A 568 20.82 30.02 -3.68
C THR A 568 21.46 31.41 -3.61
N PRO A 569 21.08 32.25 -2.62
CA PRO A 569 21.73 33.53 -2.37
C PRO A 569 23.17 33.29 -1.91
N ALA A 570 24.10 33.23 -2.86
CA ALA A 570 25.51 33.12 -2.59
C ALA A 570 26.17 34.41 -3.06
N ALA A 571 26.54 35.27 -2.11
CA ALA A 571 27.28 36.51 -2.38
C ALA A 571 28.66 36.24 -3.02
N ASP A 572 29.19 35.02 -2.85
CA ASP A 572 30.58 34.65 -3.17
C ASP A 572 30.69 33.39 -4.07
N LEU A 573 29.76 33.18 -5.01
CA LEU A 573 29.92 32.08 -5.99
C LEU A 573 31.09 32.40 -6.95
N VAL A 574 32.07 31.51 -7.03
CA VAL A 574 33.27 31.68 -7.86
C VAL A 574 33.32 30.58 -8.91
N ALA A 575 33.47 30.95 -10.18
CA ALA A 575 33.78 30.02 -11.26
C ALA A 575 35.29 29.74 -11.29
N ILE A 576 35.67 28.47 -11.40
CA ILE A 576 37.06 28.03 -11.47
C ILE A 576 37.45 27.96 -12.95
N PRO A 577 38.35 28.83 -13.46
CA PRO A 577 38.75 28.79 -14.87
C PRO A 577 39.34 27.44 -15.27
N ASP A 578 39.35 27.17 -16.57
CA ASP A 578 39.94 25.98 -17.17
C ASP A 578 39.33 24.65 -16.67
N THR A 579 38.06 24.65 -16.27
CA THR A 579 37.33 23.44 -15.80
C THR A 579 36.06 23.19 -16.63
N THR A 580 36.21 23.33 -17.95
CA THR A 580 35.09 23.18 -18.88
C THR A 580 34.65 21.73 -19.02
N TYR A 581 33.34 21.53 -18.93
CA TYR A 581 32.68 20.24 -19.07
C TYR A 581 33.31 19.15 -18.21
N CYS A 582 33.65 19.49 -16.97
CA CYS A 582 34.01 18.49 -15.98
C CYS A 582 32.74 17.74 -15.60
N GLU A 583 32.71 16.43 -15.77
CA GLU A 583 31.49 15.65 -15.43
C GLU A 583 31.55 15.15 -14.00
N ASP A 584 32.72 14.77 -13.51
CA ASP A 584 32.87 14.25 -12.17
C ASP A 584 33.98 14.94 -11.36
N LEU A 585 33.85 14.90 -10.02
CA LEU A 585 34.73 15.48 -9.02
C LEU A 585 35.05 14.45 -7.93
N HIS A 586 36.32 14.38 -7.54
CA HIS A 586 36.75 13.57 -6.41
C HIS A 586 37.60 14.43 -5.47
N TYR A 587 37.17 14.59 -4.21
CA TYR A 587 38.00 15.24 -3.20
C TYR A 587 38.93 14.24 -2.53
N HIS A 588 40.23 14.38 -2.74
CA HIS A 588 41.23 13.48 -2.21
C HIS A 588 41.77 13.99 -0.87
N ASP A 589 41.10 13.59 0.21
CA ASP A 589 41.36 13.99 1.60
C ASP A 589 42.85 14.07 1.97
N PRO A 590 43.70 13.04 1.71
CA PRO A 590 45.11 13.07 2.10
C PRO A 590 45.92 14.18 1.43
N SER A 591 45.55 14.56 0.19
CA SER A 591 46.27 15.60 -0.57
C SER A 591 45.70 17.00 -0.39
N GLY A 592 44.44 17.11 0.04
CA GLY A 592 43.71 18.38 0.12
C GLY A 592 43.33 18.99 -1.24
N PHE A 593 43.46 18.24 -2.34
CA PHE A 593 43.10 18.68 -3.69
C PHE A 593 41.78 18.05 -4.16
N VAL A 594 41.05 18.79 -5.01
CA VAL A 594 39.90 18.25 -5.75
C VAL A 594 40.38 17.85 -7.14
N PHE A 595 40.16 16.61 -7.52
CA PHE A 595 40.41 16.12 -8.87
C PHE A 595 39.14 16.20 -9.69
N ALA A 596 39.30 16.42 -10.99
CA ALA A 596 38.20 16.48 -11.94
C ALA A 596 38.64 15.90 -13.28
N VAL A 597 37.70 15.29 -14.00
CA VAL A 597 37.90 14.83 -15.38
C VAL A 597 37.02 15.65 -16.29
N CYS A 598 37.65 16.28 -17.29
CA CYS A 598 37.06 17.38 -18.04
C CYS A 598 37.31 17.22 -19.53
N GLU A 599 36.39 17.73 -20.34
CA GLU A 599 36.47 17.60 -21.80
C GLU A 599 37.15 18.82 -22.47
N GLY A 600 37.70 18.63 -23.67
CA GLY A 600 38.16 19.72 -24.53
C GLY A 600 36.99 20.50 -25.16
N GLU A 601 37.22 21.74 -25.61
CA GLU A 601 36.16 22.62 -26.12
C GLU A 601 35.26 21.97 -27.21
N ILE A 602 33.94 22.16 -27.07
CA ILE A 602 32.85 21.82 -28.01
C ILE A 602 32.84 20.39 -28.57
N LEU A 603 33.31 19.38 -27.81
CA LEU A 603 33.15 17.98 -28.21
C LEU A 603 31.75 17.43 -27.86
N ARG A 604 31.27 17.68 -26.64
CA ARG A 604 30.08 17.02 -26.06
C ARG A 604 28.78 17.24 -26.84
N HIS A 605 28.68 18.31 -27.62
CA HIS A 605 27.54 18.59 -28.48
C HIS A 605 27.58 17.83 -29.82
N SER A 606 28.66 17.12 -30.13
CA SER A 606 28.87 16.41 -31.40
C SER A 606 29.30 14.95 -31.22
N TRP A 607 29.92 14.63 -30.09
CA TRP A 607 30.27 13.28 -29.68
C TRP A 607 30.20 13.15 -28.16
N PHE A 608 29.18 12.45 -27.66
CA PHE A 608 29.02 12.13 -26.23
C PHE A 608 28.08 10.92 -26.09
N PRO A 609 28.63 9.69 -26.17
CA PRO A 609 27.85 8.45 -26.12
C PRO A 609 26.87 8.30 -24.94
N PRO A 610 27.16 8.79 -23.72
CA PRO A 610 26.21 8.72 -22.60
C PRO A 610 24.84 9.34 -22.90
N LEU A 611 24.79 10.41 -23.71
CA LEU A 611 23.55 11.06 -24.14
C LEU A 611 23.13 10.65 -25.56
N SER A 612 23.60 9.49 -26.04
CA SER A 612 23.35 8.99 -27.40
C SER A 612 23.78 9.95 -28.52
N ILE A 613 24.82 10.76 -28.28
CA ILE A 613 25.35 11.72 -29.26
C ILE A 613 26.50 11.09 -30.04
N PHE A 614 26.30 10.82 -31.33
CA PHE A 614 27.26 10.13 -32.22
C PHE A 614 27.45 10.86 -33.56
N ASP A 615 27.19 12.17 -33.61
CA ASP A 615 27.02 12.90 -34.87
C ASP A 615 28.31 13.11 -35.66
N ASP A 616 29.44 13.33 -34.97
CA ASP A 616 30.73 13.61 -35.59
C ASP A 616 31.84 12.73 -34.98
N PRO A 617 31.99 11.48 -35.44
CA PRO A 617 33.06 10.58 -34.97
C PRO A 617 34.46 11.14 -35.26
N ALA A 618 34.64 11.98 -36.29
CA ALA A 618 35.93 12.59 -36.61
C ALA A 618 36.36 13.61 -35.54
N ARG A 619 35.42 14.31 -34.91
CA ARG A 619 35.69 15.08 -33.69
C ARG A 619 35.94 14.17 -32.49
N GLY A 620 35.19 13.08 -32.35
CA GLY A 620 35.42 12.07 -31.32
C GLY A 620 36.87 11.54 -31.32
N PHE A 621 37.42 11.21 -32.49
CA PHE A 621 38.83 10.78 -32.63
C PHE A 621 39.85 11.87 -32.28
N LYS A 622 39.42 13.13 -32.26
CA LYS A 622 40.23 14.28 -31.85
C LYS A 622 39.93 14.71 -30.41
N GLY A 623 39.17 13.93 -29.64
CA GLY A 623 38.90 14.20 -28.23
C GLY A 623 40.20 14.32 -27.45
N ARG A 624 40.30 15.39 -26.65
CA ARG A 624 41.48 15.74 -25.84
C ARG A 624 41.01 16.21 -24.47
N GLY A 625 40.16 15.42 -23.83
CA GLY A 625 39.84 15.57 -22.42
C GLY A 625 41.11 15.50 -21.55
N GLY A 626 40.95 15.74 -20.25
CA GLY A 626 42.08 15.78 -19.34
C GLY A 626 41.71 15.64 -17.88
N ILE A 627 42.68 15.17 -17.11
CA ILE A 627 42.60 15.09 -15.65
C ILE A 627 43.11 16.41 -15.08
N LYS A 628 42.32 17.04 -14.20
CA LYS A 628 42.63 18.31 -13.58
C LYS A 628 42.74 18.18 -12.08
N VAL A 629 43.66 18.94 -11.51
CA VAL A 629 43.86 19.10 -10.07
C VAL A 629 43.51 20.53 -9.70
N ILE A 630 42.52 20.69 -8.83
CA ILE A 630 41.99 21.96 -8.36
C ILE A 630 42.46 22.15 -6.93
N ASP A 631 43.13 23.27 -6.68
CA ASP A 631 43.51 23.73 -5.34
C ASP A 631 42.34 24.48 -4.69
N PRO A 632 41.73 23.94 -3.61
CA PRO A 632 40.60 24.58 -2.94
C PRO A 632 40.92 25.94 -2.33
N THR A 633 42.20 26.22 -2.06
CA THR A 633 42.66 27.47 -1.44
C THR A 633 42.89 28.55 -2.50
N THR A 634 43.60 28.22 -3.58
CA THR A 634 43.93 29.20 -4.63
C THR A 634 42.89 29.30 -5.75
N LEU A 635 41.96 28.34 -5.81
CA LEU A 635 40.93 28.21 -6.86
C LEU A 635 41.51 28.14 -8.27
N LYS A 636 42.71 27.55 -8.39
CA LYS A 636 43.37 27.31 -9.66
C LYS A 636 43.29 25.83 -10.02
N ALA A 637 42.93 25.57 -11.27
CA ALA A 637 42.99 24.24 -11.86
C ALA A 637 44.30 24.07 -12.64
N LYS A 638 44.91 22.89 -12.53
CA LYS A 638 46.08 22.48 -13.30
C LYS A 638 45.73 21.21 -14.06
N THR A 639 45.99 21.20 -15.37
CA THR A 639 45.79 19.99 -16.20
C THR A 639 47.04 19.13 -16.15
N LEU A 640 46.88 17.84 -15.87
CA LEU A 640 48.00 16.89 -15.87
C LEU A 640 48.38 16.53 -17.31
N ARG A 641 49.69 16.50 -17.58
CA ARG A 641 50.21 15.91 -18.82
C ARG A 641 50.05 14.39 -18.74
N LEU A 642 49.43 13.77 -19.74
CA LEU A 642 49.23 12.32 -19.77
C LEU A 642 50.44 11.68 -20.46
N ASP A 643 51.37 11.15 -19.66
CA ASP A 643 52.59 10.53 -20.15
C ASP A 643 52.28 9.11 -20.64
N GLY A 644 52.71 8.78 -21.86
CA GLY A 644 52.44 7.46 -22.47
C GLY A 644 51.02 7.27 -23.02
N PHE A 645 50.25 8.34 -23.22
CA PHE A 645 48.89 8.28 -23.75
C PHE A 645 48.63 9.39 -24.79
N ASP A 646 48.40 9.01 -26.04
CA ASP A 646 48.13 9.90 -27.17
C ASP A 646 46.82 9.56 -27.94
N GLU A 647 46.04 8.64 -27.38
CA GLU A 647 44.75 8.17 -27.89
C GLU A 647 43.63 9.23 -27.73
N PRO A 648 42.50 9.09 -28.46
CA PRO A 648 41.32 9.91 -28.22
C PRO A 648 40.83 9.77 -26.77
N PHE A 649 40.61 10.89 -26.11
CA PHE A 649 40.18 10.93 -24.72
C PHE A 649 38.88 11.72 -24.58
N VAL A 650 37.77 10.99 -24.40
CA VAL A 650 36.42 11.52 -24.21
C VAL A 650 35.97 11.14 -22.82
N THR A 651 36.20 12.03 -21.86
CA THR A 651 36.10 11.72 -20.43
C THR A 651 34.66 11.71 -19.92
N HIS A 652 34.36 10.76 -19.03
CA HIS A 652 33.11 10.67 -18.29
C HIS A 652 33.41 10.50 -16.79
N GLY A 653 32.85 9.52 -16.09
CA GLY A 653 33.12 9.31 -14.66
C GLY A 653 34.53 8.77 -14.37
N PHE A 654 34.97 8.93 -13.11
CA PHE A 654 36.29 8.48 -12.68
C PHE A 654 36.36 8.21 -11.18
N ASP A 655 37.37 7.46 -10.76
CA ASP A 655 37.66 7.30 -9.34
C ASP A 655 39.17 7.32 -9.06
N ILE A 656 39.52 7.63 -7.82
CA ILE A 656 40.89 7.69 -7.33
C ILE A 656 41.09 6.64 -6.23
N LEU A 657 42.23 5.96 -6.29
CA LEU A 657 42.68 5.02 -5.28
C LEU A 657 44.09 5.36 -4.82
N ASP A 658 44.30 5.44 -3.51
CA ASP A 658 45.65 5.48 -2.94
C ASP A 658 46.46 4.24 -3.33
N ASP A 659 47.70 4.43 -3.78
CA ASP A 659 48.59 3.32 -4.10
C ASP A 659 49.00 2.57 -2.81
N PRO A 660 48.51 1.34 -2.58
CA PRO A 660 48.73 0.62 -1.33
C PRO A 660 50.20 0.22 -1.13
N GLU A 661 50.99 0.20 -2.20
CA GLU A 661 52.42 -0.13 -2.17
C GLU A 661 53.33 1.11 -2.06
N SER A 662 52.74 2.31 -2.07
CA SER A 662 53.47 3.57 -1.96
C SER A 662 53.99 3.77 -0.53
N LYS A 663 55.32 3.61 -0.36
CA LYS A 663 56.01 3.73 0.94
C LYS A 663 55.81 5.06 1.68
N GLU A 664 55.37 6.11 0.99
CA GLU A 664 55.15 7.46 1.54
C GLU A 664 53.74 8.01 1.26
N GLY A 665 52.81 7.21 0.69
CA GLY A 665 51.47 7.69 0.34
C GLY A 665 51.44 8.78 -0.74
N LYS A 666 52.50 8.87 -1.56
CA LYS A 666 52.66 9.92 -2.58
C LYS A 666 52.07 9.59 -3.93
N HIS A 667 51.55 8.38 -4.13
CA HIS A 667 51.09 7.92 -5.42
C HIS A 667 49.63 7.51 -5.34
N ILE A 668 48.89 7.81 -6.39
CA ILE A 668 47.50 7.42 -6.57
C ILE A 668 47.32 6.77 -7.94
N TYR A 669 46.33 5.88 -8.04
CA TYR A 669 45.78 5.42 -9.30
C TYR A 669 44.53 6.23 -9.64
N ILE A 670 44.37 6.57 -10.90
CA ILE A 670 43.22 7.30 -11.43
C ILE A 670 42.60 6.44 -12.51
N PHE A 671 41.35 6.03 -12.32
CA PHE A 671 40.58 5.21 -13.25
C PHE A 671 39.56 6.10 -13.93
N VAL A 672 39.61 6.23 -15.26
CA VAL A 672 38.76 7.18 -16.00
C VAL A 672 37.99 6.45 -17.10
N VAL A 673 36.68 6.67 -17.17
CA VAL A 673 35.86 6.21 -18.30
C VAL A 673 36.20 7.04 -19.55
N ASN A 674 36.49 6.35 -20.65
CA ASN A 674 36.82 6.94 -21.95
C ASN A 674 35.90 6.42 -23.07
N HIS A 675 35.07 7.29 -23.65
CA HIS A 675 34.13 6.95 -24.71
C HIS A 675 34.65 7.29 -26.12
N LYS A 676 35.74 6.64 -26.53
CA LYS A 676 36.34 6.86 -27.87
C LYS A 676 35.51 6.22 -28.99
N PRO A 677 35.47 6.81 -30.21
CA PRO A 677 34.81 6.18 -31.35
C PRO A 677 35.40 4.82 -31.67
N ASN A 678 34.56 3.87 -32.10
CA ASN A 678 35.01 2.52 -32.42
C ASN A 678 35.66 2.47 -33.82
N PRO A 679 36.97 2.15 -33.95
CA PRO A 679 37.62 2.05 -35.26
C PRO A 679 37.02 0.96 -36.16
N GLN A 680 36.50 -0.13 -35.59
CA GLN A 680 35.84 -1.18 -36.38
C GLN A 680 34.61 -0.63 -37.12
N ARG A 681 33.85 0.23 -36.44
CA ARG A 681 32.64 0.87 -36.98
C ARG A 681 32.98 1.93 -38.02
N TYR A 682 33.86 2.87 -37.69
CA TYR A 682 34.06 4.07 -38.51
C TYR A 682 35.22 4.00 -39.51
N GLU A 683 36.29 3.26 -39.20
CA GLU A 683 37.44 3.13 -40.08
C GLU A 683 37.38 1.85 -40.93
N LYS A 684 36.87 0.75 -40.34
CA LYS A 684 36.72 -0.54 -41.04
C LYS A 684 35.31 -0.80 -41.58
N HIS A 685 34.37 0.10 -41.32
CA HIS A 685 32.99 0.06 -41.82
C HIS A 685 32.23 -1.25 -41.47
N ASP A 686 32.45 -1.81 -40.28
CA ASP A 686 31.64 -2.91 -39.76
C ASP A 686 30.32 -2.37 -39.21
N ASP A 687 29.22 -2.68 -39.89
CA ASP A 687 27.89 -2.21 -39.50
C ASP A 687 27.36 -2.80 -38.19
N ASN A 688 27.94 -3.91 -37.72
CA ASN A 688 27.54 -4.58 -36.49
C ASN A 688 28.38 -4.16 -35.27
N ALA A 689 29.46 -3.42 -35.48
CA ALA A 689 30.29 -2.92 -34.40
C ALA A 689 29.56 -1.80 -33.62
N PRO A 690 29.68 -1.74 -32.28
CA PRO A 690 29.15 -0.61 -31.49
C PRO A 690 29.73 0.72 -31.95
N GLU A 691 28.96 1.80 -31.83
CA GLU A 691 29.41 3.15 -32.22
C GLU A 691 30.60 3.63 -31.37
N SER A 692 30.63 3.32 -30.06
CA SER A 692 31.72 3.68 -29.15
C SER A 692 32.48 2.43 -28.72
N HIS A 693 33.81 2.53 -28.64
CA HIS A 693 34.67 1.55 -27.97
C HIS A 693 35.02 2.09 -26.58
N SER A 694 34.04 2.03 -25.68
CA SER A 694 34.14 2.59 -24.34
C SER A 694 35.06 1.74 -23.46
N VAL A 695 36.09 2.34 -22.87
CA VAL A 695 37.11 1.68 -22.05
C VAL A 695 37.29 2.39 -20.72
N VAL A 696 37.97 1.75 -19.77
CA VAL A 696 38.49 2.41 -18.57
C VAL A 696 40.00 2.59 -18.73
N GLU A 697 40.46 3.83 -18.69
CA GLU A 697 41.87 4.20 -18.72
C GLU A 697 42.42 4.26 -17.31
N VAL A 698 43.55 3.60 -17.05
CA VAL A 698 44.20 3.57 -15.74
C VAL A 698 45.47 4.38 -15.82
N PHE A 699 45.60 5.38 -14.95
CA PHE A 699 46.79 6.20 -14.80
C PHE A 699 47.36 6.06 -13.39
N ARG A 700 48.67 6.27 -13.25
CA ARG A 700 49.35 6.43 -11.97
C ARG A 700 49.92 7.84 -11.87
N HIS A 701 49.62 8.54 -10.79
CA HIS A 701 50.03 9.92 -10.58
C HIS A 701 50.80 10.06 -9.27
N GLU A 702 51.94 10.75 -9.31
CA GLU A 702 52.65 11.19 -8.11
C GLU A 702 52.08 12.55 -7.66
N LEU A 703 51.53 12.62 -6.46
CA LEU A 703 50.91 13.83 -5.90
C LEU A 703 51.90 15.01 -5.92
N GLY A 704 51.46 16.13 -6.51
CA GLY A 704 52.24 17.35 -6.67
C GLY A 704 53.06 17.43 -7.96
N SER A 705 53.16 16.34 -8.72
CA SER A 705 53.78 16.36 -10.06
C SER A 705 52.88 17.04 -11.12
N ASP A 706 53.41 17.20 -12.33
CA ASP A 706 52.72 17.83 -13.46
C ASP A 706 52.15 16.81 -14.44
N SER A 707 52.30 15.51 -14.18
CA SER A 707 51.91 14.45 -15.10
C SER A 707 51.26 13.24 -14.43
N ALA A 708 50.49 12.48 -15.22
CA ALA A 708 49.96 11.18 -14.86
C ALA A 708 50.45 10.17 -15.90
N GLN A 709 51.09 9.10 -15.45
CA GLN A 709 51.61 8.05 -16.31
C GLN A 709 50.48 7.08 -16.67
N HIS A 710 50.22 6.86 -17.95
CA HIS A 710 49.29 5.83 -18.37
C HIS A 710 49.86 4.46 -18.05
N VAL A 711 49.00 3.64 -17.44
CA VAL A 711 49.30 2.26 -17.05
C VAL A 711 48.76 1.33 -18.12
N ARG A 712 47.45 1.44 -18.45
CA ARG A 712 46.79 0.66 -19.49
C ARG A 712 45.35 1.12 -19.75
N SER A 713 44.80 0.69 -20.88
CA SER A 713 43.37 0.66 -21.16
C SER A 713 42.77 -0.70 -20.74
N VAL A 714 41.52 -0.70 -20.27
CA VAL A 714 40.80 -1.89 -19.82
C VAL A 714 39.44 -1.96 -20.52
N TRP A 715 39.20 -3.06 -21.23
CA TRP A 715 37.95 -3.33 -21.95
C TRP A 715 37.47 -4.77 -21.73
N HIS A 716 36.15 -4.95 -21.69
CA HIS A 716 35.51 -6.26 -21.67
C HIS A 716 34.10 -6.17 -22.29
N PRO A 717 33.57 -7.22 -22.94
CA PRO A 717 32.20 -7.20 -23.51
C PRO A 717 31.05 -6.90 -22.52
N LEU A 718 31.32 -7.01 -21.22
CA LEU A 718 30.36 -6.63 -20.17
C LEU A 718 30.38 -5.14 -19.87
N ILE A 719 31.42 -4.39 -20.26
CA ILE A 719 31.49 -2.94 -20.13
C ILE A 719 30.86 -2.34 -21.40
N LYS A 720 29.57 -2.00 -21.32
CA LYS A 720 28.76 -1.60 -22.48
C LYS A 720 28.54 -0.09 -22.52
N THR A 721 27.99 0.46 -21.43
CA THR A 721 27.73 1.90 -21.26
C THR A 721 28.34 2.35 -19.93
N PRO A 722 29.67 2.31 -19.79
CA PRO A 722 30.31 2.72 -18.55
C PRO A 722 29.94 4.17 -18.20
N ASN A 723 29.40 4.43 -17.01
CA ASN A 723 29.14 5.79 -16.52
C ASN A 723 30.17 6.19 -15.47
N ASP A 724 30.23 5.45 -14.37
CA ASP A 724 31.05 5.80 -13.21
C ASP A 724 31.77 4.58 -12.60
N ILE A 725 32.78 4.84 -11.76
CA ILE A 725 33.76 3.86 -11.28
C ILE A 725 33.81 3.83 -9.75
N TYR A 726 34.06 2.65 -9.20
CA TYR A 726 34.50 2.47 -7.82
C TYR A 726 35.78 1.64 -7.82
N ALA A 727 36.92 2.26 -7.55
CA ALA A 727 38.22 1.61 -7.52
C ALA A 727 38.38 0.78 -6.24
N LEU A 728 38.75 -0.49 -6.39
CA LEU A 728 38.96 -1.43 -5.27
C LEU A 728 40.43 -1.72 -4.99
N SER A 729 41.22 -1.82 -6.06
CA SER A 729 42.65 -2.09 -6.02
C SER A 729 43.30 -1.53 -7.29
N PRO A 730 44.64 -1.46 -7.38
CA PRO A 730 45.34 -1.07 -8.61
C PRO A 730 44.95 -1.91 -9.85
N SER A 731 44.36 -3.10 -9.64
CA SER A 731 44.00 -4.07 -10.65
C SER A 731 42.51 -4.42 -10.71
N SER A 732 41.65 -3.75 -9.93
CA SER A 732 40.22 -4.09 -9.90
C SER A 732 39.32 -2.91 -9.54
N PHE A 733 38.13 -2.87 -10.13
CA PHE A 733 37.14 -1.84 -9.90
C PHE A 733 35.71 -2.34 -10.18
N PHE A 734 34.71 -1.62 -9.70
CA PHE A 734 33.35 -1.69 -10.22
C PHE A 734 33.12 -0.58 -11.25
N VAL A 735 32.30 -0.86 -12.27
CA VAL A 735 31.86 0.14 -13.24
C VAL A 735 30.36 -0.04 -13.52
N THR A 736 29.59 1.05 -13.54
CA THR A 736 28.17 1.00 -13.89
C THR A 736 27.98 0.90 -15.39
N ASN A 737 27.10 0.00 -15.84
CA ASN A 737 26.41 0.17 -17.11
C ASN A 737 25.08 0.86 -16.80
N ASP A 738 25.05 2.18 -16.95
CA ASP A 738 23.89 3.03 -16.69
C ASP A 738 22.70 2.76 -17.63
N HIS A 739 22.95 2.04 -18.73
CA HIS A 739 21.98 1.74 -19.75
C HIS A 739 22.14 0.37 -20.40
N TYR A 740 21.02 -0.25 -20.75
CA TYR A 740 21.03 -1.52 -21.48
C TYR A 740 21.16 -1.29 -23.00
N TYR A 741 20.39 -0.33 -23.53
CA TYR A 741 20.45 0.06 -24.93
C TYR A 741 21.35 1.28 -25.14
N THR A 742 22.16 1.26 -26.20
CA THR A 742 23.08 2.38 -26.51
C THR A 742 22.44 3.51 -27.30
N LYS A 743 21.35 3.23 -28.05
CA LYS A 743 20.59 4.21 -28.85
C LYS A 743 19.24 3.63 -29.31
N GLY A 744 18.41 4.47 -29.94
CA GLY A 744 17.18 4.06 -30.64
C GLY A 744 15.94 4.04 -29.74
N LEU A 745 14.83 3.51 -30.26
CA LEU A 745 13.53 3.54 -29.55
C LEU A 745 13.58 2.84 -28.20
N MET A 746 14.25 1.69 -28.11
CA MET A 746 14.35 0.95 -26.84
C MET A 746 15.15 1.69 -25.77
N ARG A 747 16.11 2.54 -26.16
CA ARG A 747 16.82 3.45 -25.25
C ARG A 747 15.88 4.52 -24.68
N LEU A 748 15.02 5.11 -25.51
CA LEU A 748 14.00 6.07 -25.04
C LEU A 748 12.96 5.39 -24.12
N VAL A 749 12.58 4.15 -24.43
CA VAL A 749 11.65 3.37 -23.59
C VAL A 749 12.27 3.06 -22.24
N GLU A 750 13.54 2.67 -22.22
CA GLU A 750 14.31 2.46 -21.00
C GLU A 750 14.26 3.73 -20.13
N GLU A 751 14.70 4.87 -20.64
CA GLU A 751 14.72 6.15 -19.89
C GLU A 751 13.34 6.61 -19.37
N ALA A 752 12.27 6.33 -20.13
CA ALA A 752 10.92 6.79 -19.77
C ALA A 752 10.17 5.83 -18.82
N TYR A 753 10.57 4.55 -18.75
CA TYR A 753 9.84 3.53 -18.01
C TYR A 753 10.62 3.06 -16.78
N PHE A 754 10.31 3.63 -15.61
CA PHE A 754 11.07 3.43 -14.36
C PHE A 754 11.08 1.99 -13.82
N ALA A 755 10.23 1.10 -14.34
CA ALA A 755 10.27 -0.31 -14.00
C ALA A 755 11.28 -1.12 -14.85
N SER A 756 11.96 -0.50 -15.82
CA SER A 756 13.02 -1.14 -16.62
C SER A 756 14.30 -1.33 -15.81
N LYS A 757 14.31 -2.35 -14.96
CA LYS A 757 15.42 -2.71 -14.06
C LYS A 757 16.54 -3.49 -14.78
N TRP A 758 16.97 -2.99 -15.93
CA TRP A 758 17.84 -3.72 -16.86
C TRP A 758 19.33 -3.38 -16.72
N THR A 759 19.66 -2.38 -15.90
CA THR A 759 21.00 -1.82 -15.81
C THR A 759 21.81 -2.56 -14.77
N GLU A 760 23.13 -2.60 -14.95
CA GLU A 760 24.04 -3.53 -14.26
C GLU A 760 25.25 -2.77 -13.70
N THR A 761 25.83 -3.23 -12.60
CA THR A 761 27.19 -2.84 -12.20
C THR A 761 28.10 -4.04 -12.38
N ILE A 762 29.24 -3.83 -13.02
CA ILE A 762 30.18 -4.87 -13.40
C ILE A 762 31.40 -4.78 -12.50
N PHE A 763 31.78 -5.89 -11.88
CA PHE A 763 33.09 -6.06 -11.25
C PHE A 763 34.10 -6.43 -12.33
N VAL A 764 35.23 -5.73 -12.36
CA VAL A 764 36.32 -5.93 -13.32
C VAL A 764 37.61 -6.18 -12.55
N HIS A 765 38.36 -7.19 -12.98
CA HIS A 765 39.69 -7.50 -12.48
C HIS A 765 40.63 -7.74 -13.66
N PHE A 766 41.86 -7.24 -13.59
CA PHE A 766 42.85 -7.41 -14.65
C PHE A 766 44.26 -7.67 -14.11
N THR A 767 45.09 -8.37 -14.89
CA THR A 767 46.48 -8.61 -14.50
C THR A 767 47.34 -7.36 -14.68
N ALA A 768 48.07 -6.96 -13.65
CA ALA A 768 49.16 -5.99 -13.74
C ALA A 768 50.35 -6.64 -14.48
N SER A 769 50.44 -6.47 -15.80
CA SER A 769 51.55 -6.96 -16.62
C SER A 769 52.04 -5.84 -17.52
N ASP A 770 53.36 -5.71 -17.68
CA ASP A 770 54.01 -4.66 -18.47
C ASP A 770 53.79 -4.82 -19.99
N THR A 771 53.31 -5.97 -20.44
CA THR A 771 53.04 -6.26 -21.86
C THR A 771 51.57 -6.57 -22.09
N VAL A 772 50.81 -5.55 -22.51
CA VAL A 772 49.39 -5.64 -22.89
C VAL A 772 49.29 -5.78 -24.42
N GLN A 773 48.64 -6.84 -24.92
CA GLN A 773 48.48 -7.05 -26.36
C GLN A 773 47.34 -6.20 -26.97
N ASP A 774 46.25 -6.06 -26.21
CA ASP A 774 45.07 -5.26 -26.52
C ASP A 774 44.33 -4.91 -25.22
N ASP A 775 43.30 -4.05 -25.31
CA ASP A 775 42.53 -3.56 -24.16
C ASP A 775 41.87 -4.68 -23.32
N SER A 776 41.65 -5.87 -23.89
CA SER A 776 41.02 -7.03 -23.24
C SER A 776 42.02 -7.99 -22.59
N HIS A 777 43.32 -7.80 -22.85
CA HIS A 777 44.36 -8.72 -22.44
C HIS A 777 44.41 -8.87 -20.91
N GLY A 778 44.13 -10.08 -20.42
CA GLY A 778 44.15 -10.41 -18.99
C GLY A 778 43.01 -9.79 -18.18
N VAL A 779 41.95 -9.29 -18.82
CA VAL A 779 40.76 -8.70 -18.17
C VAL A 779 39.69 -9.78 -17.95
N ARG A 780 39.13 -9.83 -16.74
CA ARG A 780 37.97 -10.64 -16.37
C ARG A 780 36.90 -9.73 -15.79
N ALA A 781 35.64 -10.05 -16.06
CA ALA A 781 34.53 -9.29 -15.50
C ALA A 781 33.32 -10.17 -15.16
N SER A 782 32.53 -9.72 -14.18
CA SER A 782 31.29 -10.37 -13.74
C SER A 782 30.26 -9.34 -13.30
N VAL A 783 28.97 -9.64 -13.44
CA VAL A 783 27.89 -8.78 -12.91
C VAL A 783 27.94 -8.80 -11.38
N ALA A 784 28.14 -7.62 -10.78
CA ALA A 784 28.22 -7.41 -9.33
C ALA A 784 26.90 -6.94 -8.71
N LEU A 785 26.07 -6.25 -9.50
CA LEU A 785 24.75 -5.75 -9.12
C LEU A 785 23.85 -5.72 -10.36
N GLU A 786 22.60 -6.11 -10.18
CA GLU A 786 21.56 -6.09 -11.22
C GLU A 786 20.21 -5.74 -10.57
N GLY A 787 19.19 -5.50 -11.40
CA GLY A 787 17.83 -5.26 -10.91
C GLY A 787 17.59 -3.82 -10.42
N LEU A 788 18.45 -2.89 -10.82
CA LEU A 788 18.25 -1.45 -10.64
C LEU A 788 17.88 -0.78 -11.97
N HIS A 789 17.26 0.40 -11.88
CA HIS A 789 16.91 1.22 -13.03
C HIS A 789 17.87 2.41 -13.13
N ASN A 790 18.56 2.53 -14.27
CA ASN A 790 19.57 3.56 -14.54
C ASN A 790 20.53 3.81 -13.37
N ASN A 791 21.18 2.77 -12.86
CA ASN A 791 22.24 2.90 -11.85
C ASN A 791 23.43 3.66 -12.47
N ASN A 792 23.45 4.97 -12.24
CA ASN A 792 24.29 5.94 -12.94
C ASN A 792 25.65 6.09 -12.25
N GLY A 793 25.68 6.80 -11.12
CA GLY A 793 26.88 7.08 -10.34
C GLY A 793 27.21 6.01 -9.29
N LEU A 794 28.49 5.88 -8.99
CA LEU A 794 29.08 5.08 -7.92
C LEU A 794 29.82 5.98 -6.94
N GLY A 795 29.97 5.55 -5.69
CA GLY A 795 30.78 6.31 -4.75
C GLY A 795 31.17 5.52 -3.51
N HIS A 796 32.18 6.02 -2.83
CA HIS A 796 32.61 5.50 -1.53
C HIS A 796 31.68 5.99 -0.44
N GLY A 797 31.27 5.08 0.45
CA GLY A 797 30.48 5.42 1.63
C GLY A 797 31.34 5.72 2.86
N LYS A 798 30.77 5.51 4.03
CA LYS A 798 31.44 5.81 5.31
C LYS A 798 32.60 4.87 5.61
N THR A 799 32.49 3.61 5.19
CA THR A 799 33.51 2.59 5.39
C THR A 799 34.10 2.13 4.05
N PRO A 800 35.32 1.55 4.02
CA PRO A 800 35.93 1.03 2.79
C PRO A 800 35.14 -0.10 2.09
N ARG A 801 34.07 -0.61 2.70
CA ARG A 801 33.18 -1.61 2.10
C ARG A 801 31.87 -1.03 1.59
N ASP A 802 31.57 0.20 1.98
CA ASP A 802 30.32 0.84 1.60
C ASP A 802 30.42 1.29 0.15
N VAL A 803 29.39 0.95 -0.63
CA VAL A 803 29.24 1.37 -2.01
C VAL A 803 27.95 2.17 -2.11
N LEU A 804 28.05 3.38 -2.61
CA LEU A 804 26.92 4.22 -2.98
C LEU A 804 26.60 3.95 -4.44
N VAL A 805 25.32 3.79 -4.75
CA VAL A 805 24.83 3.66 -6.13
C VAL A 805 23.63 4.58 -6.28
N VAL A 806 23.67 5.51 -7.23
CA VAL A 806 22.53 6.41 -7.49
C VAL A 806 21.83 6.07 -8.79
N SER A 807 20.55 6.46 -8.89
CA SER A 807 19.79 6.36 -10.14
C SER A 807 19.62 7.72 -10.80
N ALA A 808 19.95 7.80 -12.10
CA ALA A 808 19.79 9.01 -12.90
C ALA A 808 18.33 9.48 -12.94
N THR A 809 17.38 8.55 -13.04
CA THR A 809 15.99 8.85 -13.39
C THR A 809 15.02 8.65 -12.23
N THR A 810 15.31 7.78 -11.25
CA THR A 810 14.41 7.56 -10.10
C THR A 810 14.70 8.44 -8.87
N GLY A 811 15.85 9.11 -8.86
CA GLY A 811 16.29 9.93 -7.74
C GLY A 811 16.52 9.11 -6.47
N GLN A 812 17.06 7.90 -6.60
CA GLN A 812 17.34 7.01 -5.48
C GLN A 812 18.83 6.95 -5.20
N LEU A 813 19.20 7.03 -3.92
CA LEU A 813 20.51 6.65 -3.40
C LEU A 813 20.39 5.27 -2.75
N HIS A 814 21.07 4.27 -3.30
CA HIS A 814 21.17 2.94 -2.74
C HIS A 814 22.45 2.81 -1.91
N LEU A 815 22.32 2.37 -0.66
CA LEU A 815 23.44 2.07 0.22
C LEU A 815 23.74 0.58 0.13
N GLY A 816 24.87 0.23 -0.46
CA GLY A 816 25.33 -1.14 -0.62
C GLY A 816 26.58 -1.46 0.19
N VAL A 817 26.84 -2.74 0.33
CA VAL A 817 28.13 -3.25 0.81
C VAL A 817 28.68 -4.25 -0.19
N HIS A 818 29.96 -4.11 -0.54
CA HIS A 818 30.62 -5.09 -1.38
C HIS A 818 31.26 -6.22 -0.58
N ALA A 819 31.29 -7.41 -1.18
CA ALA A 819 32.00 -8.57 -0.67
C ALA A 819 32.73 -9.26 -1.82
N VAL A 820 34.06 -9.26 -1.73
CA VAL A 820 34.94 -9.97 -2.66
C VAL A 820 35.05 -11.43 -2.22
N ASP A 821 34.70 -12.36 -3.11
CA ASP A 821 34.93 -13.78 -2.92
C ASP A 821 36.31 -14.15 -3.51
N ALA A 822 37.29 -14.26 -2.62
CA ALA A 822 38.66 -14.61 -2.98
C ALA A 822 38.80 -16.02 -3.62
N SER A 823 37.79 -16.90 -3.50
CA SER A 823 37.83 -18.24 -4.08
C SER A 823 37.41 -18.27 -5.55
N THR A 824 36.62 -17.30 -5.99
CA THR A 824 36.06 -17.22 -7.35
C THR A 824 36.53 -16.00 -8.12
N ASP A 825 37.30 -15.10 -7.49
CA ASP A 825 37.74 -13.82 -8.09
C ASP A 825 36.53 -13.02 -8.60
N THR A 826 35.41 -13.09 -7.89
CA THR A 826 34.17 -12.36 -8.15
C THR A 826 33.81 -11.47 -6.97
N SER A 827 33.10 -10.37 -7.23
CA SER A 827 32.61 -9.49 -6.18
C SER A 827 31.15 -9.14 -6.41
N ARG A 828 30.37 -9.08 -5.32
CA ARG A 828 28.95 -8.72 -5.35
C ARG A 828 28.67 -7.52 -4.46
N ILE A 829 27.76 -6.67 -4.91
CA ILE A 829 27.23 -5.56 -4.12
C ILE A 829 25.86 -5.98 -3.60
N ARG A 830 25.66 -5.91 -2.29
CA ARG A 830 24.37 -6.14 -1.65
C ARG A 830 23.79 -4.83 -1.17
N ILE A 831 22.67 -4.41 -1.77
CA ILE A 831 21.92 -3.24 -1.30
C ILE A 831 21.34 -3.54 0.09
N THR A 832 21.60 -2.63 1.03
CA THR A 832 21.14 -2.70 2.42
C THR A 832 19.99 -1.75 2.69
N GLU A 833 19.95 -0.62 2.00
CA GLU A 833 18.97 0.44 2.19
C GLU A 833 18.87 1.28 0.91
N SER A 834 17.75 1.99 0.73
CA SER A 834 17.58 2.94 -0.37
C SER A 834 16.88 4.19 0.16
N ILE A 835 17.32 5.35 -0.31
CA ILE A 835 16.88 6.66 0.14
C ILE A 835 16.40 7.45 -1.07
N ASP A 836 15.13 7.82 -1.08
CA ASP A 836 14.57 8.65 -2.15
C ASP A 836 15.00 10.12 -1.99
N VAL A 837 15.32 10.80 -3.09
CA VAL A 837 15.67 12.22 -3.17
C VAL A 837 14.94 12.84 -4.36
N ASP A 838 14.46 14.07 -4.22
CA ASP A 838 13.50 14.66 -5.17
C ASP A 838 14.15 15.26 -6.44
N SER A 839 15.24 14.69 -6.95
CA SER A 839 15.89 15.12 -8.20
C SER A 839 16.54 13.95 -8.91
N SER A 840 16.86 14.10 -10.20
CA SER A 840 17.83 13.20 -10.83
C SER A 840 19.12 13.21 -10.00
N LEU A 841 19.86 12.11 -9.98
CA LEU A 841 21.09 12.00 -9.21
C LEU A 841 22.19 11.44 -10.07
N ASP A 842 23.39 11.93 -9.84
CA ASP A 842 24.61 11.43 -10.45
C ASP A 842 25.74 11.43 -9.40
N ASN A 843 26.89 10.84 -9.75
CA ASN A 843 28.16 10.72 -8.99
C ASN A 843 28.08 11.11 -7.48
N PRO A 844 27.67 10.17 -6.60
CA PRO A 844 27.44 10.44 -5.18
C PRO A 844 28.74 10.57 -4.39
N PHE A 845 28.80 11.54 -3.48
CA PHE A 845 29.95 11.74 -2.59
C PHE A 845 29.57 11.57 -1.11
N TYR A 846 30.37 10.85 -0.32
CA TYR A 846 30.23 10.84 1.14
C TYR A 846 31.19 11.85 1.78
N PHE A 847 30.62 12.91 2.36
CA PHE A 847 31.39 13.89 3.12
C PHE A 847 31.58 13.42 4.56
N THR A 848 32.83 13.35 5.00
CA THR A 848 33.19 13.16 6.40
C THR A 848 33.60 14.50 7.01
N ASP A 849 32.93 14.94 8.07
CA ASP A 849 33.29 16.18 8.79
C ASP A 849 34.50 15.91 9.71
N PRO A 850 35.70 16.42 9.40
CA PRO A 850 36.89 16.19 10.22
C PRO A 850 36.84 16.94 11.56
N TYR A 851 35.91 17.88 11.73
CA TYR A 851 35.70 18.66 12.95
C TYR A 851 34.46 18.20 13.74
N ALA A 852 33.90 17.05 13.37
CA ALA A 852 32.81 16.41 14.08
C ALA A 852 33.19 16.09 15.54
N ASN A 853 32.22 16.22 16.43
CA ASN A 853 32.34 15.89 17.83
C ASN A 853 31.00 15.36 18.39
N SER A 854 30.91 15.19 19.71
CA SER A 854 29.70 14.64 20.34
C SER A 854 28.45 15.51 20.13
N THR A 855 28.59 16.83 19.96
CA THR A 855 27.46 17.77 19.85
C THR A 855 27.11 18.12 18.41
N PHE A 856 28.07 18.07 17.47
CA PHE A 856 27.85 18.38 16.06
C PHE A 856 28.61 17.42 15.16
N ASP A 857 27.94 16.88 14.14
CA ASP A 857 28.53 16.03 13.10
C ASP A 857 27.87 16.42 11.77
N GLY A 858 28.64 17.07 10.91
CA GLY A 858 28.21 17.52 9.59
C GLY A 858 28.31 16.45 8.50
N SER A 859 28.66 15.20 8.82
CA SER A 859 28.89 14.16 7.83
C SER A 859 27.60 13.68 7.14
N GLY A 860 27.68 13.29 5.87
CA GLY A 860 26.52 12.83 5.10
C GLY A 860 26.79 12.68 3.61
N PHE A 861 25.76 12.23 2.88
CA PHE A 861 25.82 12.06 1.43
C PHE A 861 25.53 13.39 0.73
N VAL A 862 26.43 13.80 -0.15
CA VAL A 862 26.31 14.96 -1.03
C VAL A 862 25.89 14.44 -2.40
N LEU A 863 24.75 14.89 -2.89
CA LEU A 863 24.11 14.34 -4.09
C LEU A 863 23.76 15.47 -5.05
N ALA A 864 24.44 15.51 -6.20
CA ALA A 864 24.22 16.49 -7.25
C ALA A 864 23.19 15.98 -8.27
N GLY A 865 22.47 16.92 -8.90
CA GLY A 865 21.42 16.58 -9.84
C GLY A 865 20.79 17.76 -10.56
N LEU A 866 19.83 17.47 -11.43
CA LEU A 866 19.08 18.47 -12.19
C LEU A 866 17.87 18.94 -11.40
N SER A 867 17.62 20.25 -11.42
CA SER A 867 16.37 20.79 -10.88
C SER A 867 15.18 20.50 -11.80
N ASN A 868 15.42 20.39 -13.12
CA ASN A 868 14.41 19.97 -14.09
C ASN A 868 15.06 19.09 -15.17
N GLY A 869 15.07 17.78 -14.93
CA GLY A 869 15.63 16.79 -15.85
C GLY A 869 14.85 16.66 -17.17
N ALA A 870 13.56 17.02 -17.19
CA ALA A 870 12.76 16.94 -18.42
C ALA A 870 13.25 17.90 -19.52
N ASN A 871 13.97 18.96 -19.15
CA ASN A 871 14.55 19.92 -20.10
C ASN A 871 15.88 19.45 -20.71
N LEU A 872 16.49 18.37 -20.21
CA LEU A 872 17.83 17.97 -20.64
C LEU A 872 17.85 17.62 -22.13
N LEU A 873 17.04 16.65 -22.57
CA LEU A 873 17.00 16.17 -23.96
C LEU A 873 16.83 17.29 -25.00
N PRO A 874 15.87 18.24 -24.88
CA PRO A 874 15.78 19.34 -25.82
C PRO A 874 16.97 20.33 -25.74
N ASN A 875 17.71 20.37 -24.63
CA ASN A 875 18.80 21.31 -24.39
C ASN A 875 20.19 20.76 -24.73
N ILE A 876 20.39 19.45 -24.91
CA ILE A 876 21.73 18.83 -25.07
C ILE A 876 22.54 19.39 -26.25
N ARG A 877 21.87 19.93 -27.28
CA ARG A 877 22.52 20.52 -28.47
C ARG A 877 22.63 22.05 -28.42
N ASN A 878 22.06 22.68 -27.39
CA ASN A 878 22.10 24.13 -27.22
C ASN A 878 23.22 24.51 -26.23
N PRO A 879 24.33 25.11 -26.69
CA PRO A 879 25.42 25.51 -25.80
C PRO A 879 25.02 26.62 -24.81
N ASP A 880 23.98 27.39 -25.13
CA ASP A 880 23.49 28.51 -24.32
C ASP A 880 22.23 28.19 -23.50
N ALA A 881 21.78 26.92 -23.51
CA ALA A 881 20.67 26.50 -22.67
C ALA A 881 20.98 26.60 -21.17
N LYS A 882 19.91 26.64 -20.37
CA LYS A 882 19.97 26.75 -18.91
C LYS A 882 19.27 25.53 -18.31
N ASP A 883 20.06 24.62 -17.75
CA ASP A 883 19.56 23.46 -17.01
C ASP A 883 19.86 23.66 -15.54
N GLY A 884 18.85 23.99 -14.75
CA GLY A 884 19.04 24.25 -13.33
C GLY A 884 19.55 23.02 -12.57
N VAL A 885 20.12 23.27 -11.40
CA VAL A 885 20.85 22.27 -10.61
C VAL A 885 20.37 22.24 -9.17
N LEU A 886 20.51 21.09 -8.52
CA LEU A 886 20.27 20.87 -7.10
C LEU A 886 21.45 20.10 -6.50
N VAL A 887 21.84 20.45 -5.28
CA VAL A 887 22.78 19.66 -4.47
C VAL A 887 22.15 19.40 -3.11
N TRP A 888 21.94 18.13 -2.79
CA TRP A 888 21.35 17.68 -1.54
C TRP A 888 22.42 17.20 -0.56
N MET A 889 22.16 17.42 0.72
CA MET A 889 22.82 16.77 1.84
C MET A 889 21.86 15.81 2.52
N VAL A 890 22.25 14.55 2.63
CA VAL A 890 21.48 13.51 3.32
C VAL A 890 22.29 13.00 4.51
N SER A 891 21.82 13.31 5.73
CA SER A 891 22.52 13.00 6.99
C SER A 891 21.64 12.17 7.93
N PRO A 892 22.19 11.30 8.79
CA PRO A 892 21.40 10.59 9.81
C PRO A 892 20.64 11.54 10.75
N GLU A 893 19.40 11.23 11.11
CA GLU A 893 18.61 12.03 12.06
C GLU A 893 18.94 11.64 13.52
N LYS A 894 19.53 12.56 14.32
CA LYS A 894 19.81 12.32 15.75
C LYS A 894 18.52 12.47 16.58
N GLY A 895 18.05 11.38 17.20
CA GLY A 895 16.93 11.39 18.15
C GLY A 895 15.57 10.97 17.60
N ALA A 896 15.51 10.33 16.42
CA ALA A 896 14.29 9.76 15.89
C ALA A 896 13.67 8.74 16.88
N GLY A 897 12.56 9.14 17.52
CA GLY A 897 11.60 8.18 18.06
C GLY A 897 11.04 7.32 16.94
N LYS A 898 10.34 6.22 17.26
CA LYS A 898 9.84 5.20 16.32
C LYS A 898 8.88 5.69 15.21
N GLU A 899 8.72 7.00 15.00
CA GLU A 899 7.76 7.65 14.10
C GLU A 899 8.36 8.67 13.07
N SER A 900 9.67 8.98 13.04
CA SER A 900 10.28 9.87 12.01
C SER A 900 11.20 9.14 11.01
N SER A 901 11.41 9.71 9.81
CA SER A 901 12.28 9.12 8.78
C SER A 901 13.76 9.14 9.22
N LYS A 902 14.45 8.00 9.14
CA LYS A 902 15.86 7.82 9.58
C LYS A 902 16.87 8.84 9.02
N TRP A 903 16.56 9.49 7.90
CA TRP A 903 17.44 10.40 7.17
C TRP A 903 16.87 11.81 7.07
N ARG A 904 17.68 12.80 7.39
CA ARG A 904 17.41 14.22 7.16
C ARG A 904 17.95 14.63 5.80
N LYS A 905 17.08 15.15 4.92
CA LYS A 905 17.43 15.65 3.58
C LYS A 905 17.38 17.17 3.59
N ARG A 906 18.45 17.83 3.18
CA ARG A 906 18.58 19.29 3.14
C ARG A 906 19.13 19.71 1.78
N LEU A 907 18.53 20.72 1.16
CA LEU A 907 19.09 21.33 -0.04
C LEU A 907 20.27 22.23 0.38
N LEU A 908 21.47 21.93 -0.11
CA LEU A 908 22.69 22.72 0.15
C LEU A 908 22.85 23.86 -0.84
N PHE A 909 22.52 23.59 -2.11
CA PHE A 909 22.74 24.51 -3.21
C PHE A 909 21.71 24.27 -4.32
N GLU A 910 21.29 25.34 -4.95
CA GLU A 910 20.46 25.35 -6.15
C GLU A 910 20.84 26.52 -7.07
N ASP A 911 20.77 26.27 -8.38
CA ASP A 911 20.92 27.28 -9.42
C ASP A 911 19.87 27.08 -10.52
N ASP A 912 19.49 28.17 -11.20
CA ASP A 912 18.53 28.14 -12.29
C ASP A 912 19.15 27.80 -13.65
N GLY A 913 20.46 27.49 -13.69
CA GLY A 913 21.19 27.17 -14.90
C GLY A 913 22.01 28.34 -15.45
N THR A 914 21.95 29.51 -14.82
CA THR A 914 22.67 30.72 -15.29
C THR A 914 24.11 30.79 -14.85
N ARG A 915 24.43 30.26 -13.66
CA ARG A 915 25.78 30.29 -13.09
C ARG A 915 26.48 28.94 -13.23
N ILE A 916 25.71 27.86 -13.19
CA ILE A 916 26.15 26.48 -13.48
C ILE A 916 24.96 25.70 -14.05
N ARG A 917 25.19 24.82 -15.03
CA ARG A 917 24.15 23.95 -15.59
C ARG A 917 24.51 22.47 -15.48
N THR A 918 23.49 21.62 -15.61
CA THR A 918 23.65 20.16 -15.74
C THR A 918 24.53 19.53 -14.64
N ALA A 919 24.26 19.82 -13.36
CA ALA A 919 25.13 19.31 -12.30
C ALA A 919 25.11 17.77 -12.26
N SER A 920 26.30 17.19 -12.23
CA SER A 920 26.54 15.74 -12.17
C SER A 920 27.37 15.33 -10.95
N SER A 921 28.18 16.22 -10.40
CA SER A 921 29.00 15.89 -9.23
C SER A 921 29.15 17.09 -8.30
N ALA A 922 29.23 16.81 -7.00
CA ALA A 922 29.48 17.81 -5.98
C ALA A 922 30.26 17.24 -4.80
N VAL A 923 31.30 17.96 -4.38
CA VAL A 923 32.15 17.58 -3.24
C VAL A 923 32.24 18.72 -2.23
N LEU A 924 32.43 18.36 -0.96
CA LEU A 924 32.60 19.30 0.15
C LEU A 924 34.02 19.23 0.70
N VAL A 925 34.65 20.38 0.85
CA VAL A 925 35.94 20.55 1.54
C VAL A 925 35.69 21.28 2.85
N ALA A 926 35.96 20.63 3.98
CA ALA A 926 35.70 21.22 5.30
C ALA A 926 36.57 22.47 5.54
N LYS A 927 35.99 23.54 6.10
CA LYS A 927 36.75 24.71 6.55
C LYS A 927 37.05 24.60 8.03
N ASP A 928 38.29 24.93 8.42
CA ASP A 928 38.67 24.96 9.84
C ASP A 928 37.80 25.95 10.62
N PRO A 929 36.99 25.50 11.59
CA PRO A 929 36.16 26.39 12.38
C PRO A 929 36.96 27.41 13.18
N ALA A 930 38.22 27.09 13.56
CA ALA A 930 39.10 28.02 14.25
C ALA A 930 39.49 29.21 13.36
N ALA A 931 39.65 28.97 12.05
CA ALA A 931 39.90 30.01 11.06
C ALA A 931 38.61 30.76 10.65
N ASP A 932 37.44 30.31 11.12
CA ASP A 932 36.14 30.77 10.67
C ASP A 932 35.17 31.20 11.78
N SER A 933 35.71 31.87 12.79
CA SER A 933 34.92 32.42 13.92
C SER A 933 34.04 31.38 14.63
N GLY A 934 34.46 30.10 14.62
CA GLY A 934 33.75 28.98 15.21
C GLY A 934 32.60 28.41 14.39
N ARG A 935 32.28 28.96 13.20
CA ARG A 935 31.20 28.46 12.34
C ARG A 935 31.58 27.12 11.71
N ARG A 936 30.61 26.21 11.61
CA ARG A 936 30.76 24.91 10.93
C ARG A 936 30.35 25.09 9.47
N ARG A 937 31.33 25.32 8.60
CA ARG A 937 31.13 25.57 7.17
C ARG A 937 32.03 24.67 6.33
N ALA A 938 31.60 24.42 5.11
CA ALA A 938 32.39 23.75 4.09
C ALA A 938 32.37 24.55 2.80
N GLN A 939 33.41 24.37 2.00
CA GLN A 939 33.48 24.86 0.64
C GLN A 939 32.91 23.78 -0.28
N LEU A 940 31.80 24.10 -0.92
CA LEU A 940 31.12 23.26 -1.89
C LEU A 940 31.74 23.51 -3.27
N PHE A 941 32.06 22.44 -3.98
CA PHE A 941 32.42 22.45 -5.39
C PHE A 941 31.32 21.71 -6.15
N VAL A 942 30.82 22.31 -7.22
CA VAL A 942 29.75 21.72 -8.06
C VAL A 942 30.23 21.73 -9.50
N SER A 943 30.12 20.57 -10.15
CA SER A 943 30.48 20.36 -11.56
C SER A 943 29.27 19.96 -12.38
N GLY A 944 29.36 20.13 -13.71
CA GLY A 944 28.32 19.70 -14.61
C GLY A 944 28.83 19.35 -16.01
N PHE A 945 28.28 18.28 -16.58
CA PHE A 945 28.73 17.70 -17.84
C PHE A 945 28.58 18.62 -19.07
N MET A 946 27.71 19.64 -19.06
CA MET A 946 27.62 20.70 -20.07
C MET A 946 27.95 22.09 -19.50
N SER A 947 28.60 22.16 -18.34
CA SER A 947 28.97 23.43 -17.71
C SER A 947 30.27 24.02 -18.23
N LYS A 948 30.32 25.35 -18.32
CA LYS A 948 31.53 26.07 -18.76
C LYS A 948 32.68 25.97 -17.76
N ASN A 949 32.36 25.90 -16.47
CA ASN A 949 33.31 25.81 -15.38
C ASN A 949 32.67 25.08 -14.18
N VAL A 950 33.50 24.44 -13.37
CA VAL A 950 33.20 24.11 -11.98
C VAL A 950 32.98 25.41 -11.21
N VAL A 951 31.97 25.42 -10.33
CA VAL A 951 31.72 26.56 -9.42
C VAL A 951 31.94 26.15 -7.99
N THR A 952 32.31 27.13 -7.16
CA THR A 952 32.46 26.93 -5.72
C THR A 952 31.81 28.03 -4.91
N CYS A 953 31.25 27.66 -3.76
CA CYS A 953 30.72 28.58 -2.76
C CYS A 953 30.91 28.00 -1.36
N VAL A 954 30.73 28.84 -0.33
CA VAL A 954 30.75 28.39 1.06
C VAL A 954 29.33 28.10 1.53
N VAL A 955 29.12 26.93 2.14
CA VAL A 955 27.84 26.48 2.70
C VAL A 955 27.95 26.21 4.20
N ASP A 956 26.85 26.41 4.92
CA ASP A 956 26.73 26.00 6.32
C ASP A 956 26.43 24.49 6.40
N LEU A 957 27.09 23.79 7.33
CA LEU A 957 26.96 22.35 7.58
C LEU A 957 25.80 22.01 8.54
#